data_AF-K6ULV3-F1
#
_entry.id   AF-K6ULV3-F1
#
_cell.length_a   1.000
_cell.length_b   1.000
_cell.length_c   1.000
_cell.angle_alpha   90.00
_cell.angle_beta   90.00
_cell.angle_gamma   90.00
#
_symmetry.space_group_name_H-M   'P 1'
#
loop_
_entity.id
_entity.type
_entity.pdbx_description
1 polymer ?
#
loop_
_entity_poly.entity_id
_entity_poly.type
_entity_poly.pdbx_seq_one_letter_code
_entity_poly.pdbx_strand_id
1 'polypeptide(L)'
;MAAPIEERLASLKKVMQENNIDVYILINSDEHNSEIINDKDKKILYLSNYSGADGILILTKDKQIMYVNALYELQANKELNHDIFTIRVSRITNRDEIYETIASLEFNNIAVDGKNTSVAFYEKLKSKIESTYPGKTVEEKVIYENDMNQIVRNENINFIILEKSLVEIQNNEVNNKEVFIHDRKFNGACSGQKLEKFRQAFSFDKTNVDKILISELDEIAYILNLRGFDYTFSPLFYAYLYFEFNREKDEFGKMILFTASKNLSASSIRHLNTVNVAVKEYETVVEYLRDNVSSKTMALTKAGKEASEVHTLPSKELTKKESNSQKKYEISLSPYINLMIYMLFNKDKVLLEKSPIVAMKAVKNDVEIDNMKEAHVLDALALLQFFHWCDEKKKTKELFNETEMSLKNKVDYFRSTKPNYISPSFATISASGPNAAVIHYEVTESTNAKITPSIFLLDSGGQYLHGTTDVTRTTHFGEPTAEEKKIYTLVLKGHLHLRKVIFASYTNSMALDFIARENLFKHFLDYNHGTGHGVGLFLNVHEGGCSIGPTAGTPLQPYMVLSNEPGYYLENKFGVRIENMQFVISKKKTDNTEFYSFEDLTLYPYEKKLLDFSILTTKDIRDINEYHDTIRKTLLPRLKQNPSEYDEGLVKYLMDITEPIAIN
;
A
#
# COMPACT_ATOMS: atom_id res chain seq x y z
N MET A 1 16.13 9.61 -24.68
CA MET A 1 14.77 9.08 -24.95
C MET A 1 14.89 7.57 -25.02
N ALA A 2 13.99 6.83 -24.38
CA ALA A 2 13.93 5.38 -24.54
C ALA A 2 13.70 5.04 -26.02
N ALA A 3 14.16 3.86 -26.46
CA ALA A 3 13.84 3.34 -27.79
C ALA A 3 12.32 3.25 -27.99
N PRO A 4 11.80 3.29 -29.23
CA PRO A 4 10.38 3.09 -29.53
C PRO A 4 9.81 1.82 -28.87
N ILE A 5 8.51 1.81 -28.56
CA ILE A 5 7.82 0.67 -27.92
C ILE A 5 8.06 -0.62 -28.72
N GLU A 6 7.94 -0.54 -30.05
CA GLU A 6 8.06 -1.65 -30.97
C GLU A 6 9.46 -2.26 -30.94
N GLU A 7 10.51 -1.42 -30.84
CA GLU A 7 11.90 -1.88 -30.76
C GLU A 7 12.18 -2.59 -29.42
N ARG A 8 11.69 -2.01 -28.31
CA ARG A 8 11.81 -2.61 -26.97
C ARG A 8 11.11 -3.97 -26.90
N LEU A 9 9.89 -4.06 -27.42
CA LEU A 9 9.13 -5.31 -27.49
C LEU A 9 9.77 -6.34 -28.43
N ALA A 10 10.27 -5.93 -29.60
CA ALA A 10 10.95 -6.82 -30.54
C ALA A 10 12.23 -7.42 -29.92
N SER A 11 13.02 -6.60 -29.22
CA SER A 11 14.20 -7.04 -28.49
C SER A 11 13.85 -8.10 -27.43
N LEU A 12 12.84 -7.83 -26.59
CA LEU A 12 12.40 -8.78 -25.58
C LEU A 12 11.85 -10.07 -26.18
N LYS A 13 11.03 -10.00 -27.24
CA LYS A 13 10.49 -11.17 -27.93
C LYS A 13 11.59 -12.04 -28.55
N LYS A 14 12.66 -11.42 -29.06
CA LYS A 14 13.84 -12.14 -29.55
C LYS A 14 14.52 -12.91 -28.41
N VAL A 15 14.72 -12.28 -27.26
CA VAL A 15 15.27 -12.94 -26.06
C VAL A 15 14.36 -14.09 -25.60
N MET A 16 13.04 -13.90 -25.57
CA MET A 16 12.09 -14.97 -25.25
C MET A 16 12.23 -16.16 -26.20
N GLN A 17 12.30 -15.89 -27.51
CA GLN A 17 12.42 -16.92 -28.54
C GLN A 17 13.74 -17.70 -28.43
N GLU A 18 14.87 -16.99 -28.25
CA GLU A 18 16.20 -17.60 -28.09
C GLU A 18 16.28 -18.52 -26.87
N ASN A 19 15.48 -18.25 -25.84
CA ASN A 19 15.45 -18.99 -24.59
C ASN A 19 14.24 -19.93 -24.44
N ASN A 20 13.53 -20.24 -25.53
CA ASN A 20 12.36 -21.12 -25.53
C ASN A 20 11.23 -20.71 -24.56
N ILE A 21 10.99 -19.42 -24.36
CA ILE A 21 9.90 -18.91 -23.53
C ILE A 21 8.72 -18.57 -24.44
N ASP A 22 7.58 -19.23 -24.24
CA ASP A 22 6.38 -19.02 -25.08
C ASP A 22 5.50 -17.88 -24.52
N VAL A 23 5.39 -17.81 -23.19
CA VAL A 23 4.64 -16.77 -22.46
C VAL A 23 5.54 -16.16 -21.39
N TYR A 24 5.56 -14.84 -21.28
CA TYR A 24 6.24 -14.11 -20.21
C TYR A 24 5.27 -13.17 -19.52
N ILE A 25 5.22 -13.22 -18.20
CA ILE A 25 4.32 -12.38 -17.38
C ILE A 25 5.17 -11.40 -16.57
N LEU A 26 4.86 -10.12 -16.74
CA LEU A 26 5.40 -9.02 -15.95
C LEU A 26 4.29 -8.47 -15.05
N ILE A 27 4.63 -8.17 -13.81
CA ILE A 27 3.73 -7.62 -12.80
C ILE A 27 4.40 -6.37 -12.23
N ASN A 28 3.65 -5.27 -12.09
CA ASN A 28 4.10 -4.13 -11.30
C ASN A 28 4.03 -4.48 -9.81
N SER A 29 5.13 -5.00 -9.27
CA SER A 29 5.34 -5.31 -7.87
C SER A 29 6.84 -5.36 -7.63
N ASP A 30 7.29 -5.24 -6.38
CA ASP A 30 8.66 -5.58 -5.99
C ASP A 30 8.68 -6.86 -5.13
N GLU A 31 9.85 -7.19 -4.57
CA GLU A 31 10.06 -8.40 -3.77
C GLU A 31 9.49 -8.34 -2.34
N HIS A 32 8.99 -7.17 -1.95
CA HIS A 32 8.35 -6.90 -0.66
C HIS A 32 6.86 -6.63 -0.79
N ASN A 33 6.29 -6.77 -2.00
CA ASN A 33 4.89 -6.48 -2.28
C ASN A 33 4.51 -5.03 -1.92
N SER A 34 5.43 -4.08 -2.08
CA SER A 34 5.15 -2.65 -1.87
C SER A 34 4.14 -2.16 -2.91
N GLU A 35 3.19 -1.32 -2.48
CA GLU A 35 2.22 -0.72 -3.39
C GLU A 35 2.87 0.28 -4.35
N ILE A 36 3.75 1.14 -3.84
CA ILE A 36 4.55 2.03 -4.68
C ILE A 36 5.93 1.40 -4.86
N ILE A 37 6.22 1.04 -6.11
CA ILE A 37 7.50 0.44 -6.49
C ILE A 37 8.51 1.50 -6.94
N ASN A 38 9.78 1.24 -6.68
CA ASN A 38 10.88 2.07 -7.17
C ASN A 38 11.10 1.86 -8.68
N ASP A 39 11.76 2.83 -9.32
CA ASP A 39 11.93 2.85 -10.78
C ASP A 39 12.63 1.60 -11.34
N LYS A 40 13.51 0.94 -10.55
CA LYS A 40 14.16 -0.32 -10.93
C LYS A 40 13.17 -1.47 -11.20
N ASP A 41 11.97 -1.41 -10.63
CA ASP A 41 10.95 -2.46 -10.74
C ASP A 41 9.85 -2.09 -11.77
N LYS A 42 9.84 -0.87 -12.32
CA LYS A 42 8.82 -0.36 -13.28
C LYS A 42 9.03 -0.88 -14.72
N LYS A 43 9.07 -2.20 -14.88
CA LYS A 43 9.33 -2.89 -16.18
C LYS A 43 8.20 -2.70 -17.18
N ILE A 44 6.95 -2.68 -16.71
CA ILE A 44 5.79 -2.46 -17.59
C ILE A 44 5.83 -1.05 -18.19
N LEU A 45 6.17 -0.03 -17.39
CA LEU A 45 6.35 1.35 -17.89
C LEU A 45 7.41 1.38 -18.99
N TYR A 46 8.56 0.72 -18.76
CA TYR A 46 9.60 0.63 -19.78
C TYR A 46 9.13 -0.07 -21.06
N LEU A 47 8.21 -1.02 -21.03
CA LEU A 47 7.78 -1.71 -22.26
C LEU A 47 6.59 -1.07 -22.96
N SER A 48 5.73 -0.38 -22.21
CA SER A 48 4.40 0.01 -22.70
C SER A 48 4.11 1.51 -22.64
N ASN A 49 4.97 2.29 -21.97
CA ASN A 49 4.71 3.68 -21.58
C ASN A 49 3.51 3.88 -20.64
N TYR A 50 2.88 2.81 -20.15
CA TYR A 50 1.86 2.90 -19.12
C TYR A 50 2.49 3.07 -17.74
N SER A 51 2.09 4.13 -17.05
CA SER A 51 2.68 4.59 -15.80
C SER A 51 1.84 4.27 -14.55
N GLY A 52 0.63 3.74 -14.71
CA GLY A 52 -0.21 3.35 -13.59
C GLY A 52 0.44 2.29 -12.70
N ALA A 53 0.21 2.40 -11.39
CA ALA A 53 0.87 1.53 -10.41
C ALA A 53 0.41 0.07 -10.53
N ASP A 54 -0.88 -0.18 -10.75
CA ASP A 54 -1.40 -1.53 -10.99
C ASP A 54 -1.29 -1.92 -12.46
N GLY A 55 -0.70 -3.09 -12.73
CA GLY A 55 -0.61 -3.63 -14.08
C GLY A 55 0.00 -5.02 -14.13
N ILE A 56 -0.60 -5.90 -14.95
CA ILE A 56 -0.04 -7.20 -15.31
C ILE A 56 0.02 -7.29 -16.84
N LEU A 57 1.23 -7.42 -17.38
CA LEU A 57 1.48 -7.53 -18.82
C LEU A 57 1.79 -8.98 -19.18
N ILE A 58 0.94 -9.57 -20.00
CA ILE A 58 1.12 -10.91 -20.56
C ILE A 58 1.68 -10.77 -21.98
N LEU A 59 2.88 -11.27 -22.18
CA LEU A 59 3.58 -11.26 -23.47
C LEU A 59 3.63 -12.66 -24.05
N THR A 60 3.24 -12.76 -25.31
CA THR A 60 3.45 -13.94 -26.15
C THR A 60 4.18 -13.52 -27.42
N LYS A 61 4.46 -14.47 -28.31
CA LYS A 61 5.01 -14.17 -29.64
C LYS A 61 4.18 -13.10 -30.37
N ASP A 62 2.86 -13.25 -30.37
CA ASP A 62 1.96 -12.44 -31.21
C ASP A 62 1.12 -11.45 -30.40
N LYS A 63 0.70 -11.79 -29.18
CA LYS A 63 -0.22 -10.99 -28.34
C LYS A 63 0.48 -10.30 -27.17
N GLN A 64 0.07 -9.07 -26.87
CA GLN A 64 0.47 -8.29 -25.69
C GLN A 64 -0.80 -7.86 -24.97
N ILE A 65 -1.10 -8.48 -23.84
CA ILE A 65 -2.37 -8.27 -23.11
C ILE A 65 -2.05 -7.57 -21.80
N MET A 66 -2.58 -6.36 -21.62
CA MET A 66 -2.45 -5.59 -20.39
C MET A 66 -3.70 -5.78 -19.53
N TYR A 67 -3.53 -6.28 -18.32
CA TYR A 67 -4.55 -6.25 -17.27
C TYR A 67 -4.28 -5.07 -16.35
N VAL A 68 -5.31 -4.24 -16.11
CA VAL A 68 -5.27 -3.15 -15.12
C VAL A 68 -6.51 -3.19 -14.24
N ASN A 69 -6.39 -2.76 -12.99
CA ASN A 69 -7.52 -2.52 -12.11
C ASN A 69 -8.43 -1.41 -12.68
N ALA A 70 -9.74 -1.52 -12.46
CA ALA A 70 -10.76 -0.54 -12.84
C ALA A 70 -10.41 0.92 -12.51
N LEU A 71 -9.66 1.17 -11.42
CA LEU A 71 -9.21 2.50 -11.03
C LEU A 71 -8.27 3.15 -12.04
N TYR A 72 -7.54 2.35 -12.81
CA TYR A 72 -6.55 2.78 -13.80
C TYR A 72 -7.05 2.64 -15.24
N GLU A 73 -8.30 2.20 -15.46
CA GLU A 73 -8.87 1.99 -16.80
C GLU A 73 -8.79 3.26 -17.66
N LEU A 74 -9.17 4.41 -17.12
CA LEU A 74 -9.13 5.68 -17.84
C LEU A 74 -7.70 6.12 -18.17
N GLN A 75 -6.74 5.85 -17.28
CA GLN A 75 -5.32 6.14 -17.52
C GLN A 75 -4.76 5.21 -18.59
N ALA A 76 -4.99 3.90 -18.46
CA ALA A 76 -4.54 2.89 -19.41
C ALA A 76 -5.07 3.16 -20.83
N ASN A 77 -6.34 3.56 -20.96
CA ASN A 77 -6.93 3.91 -22.26
C ASN A 77 -6.27 5.14 -22.91
N LYS A 78 -5.71 6.06 -22.12
CA LYS A 78 -5.01 7.26 -22.62
C LYS A 78 -3.55 7.01 -22.95
N GLU A 79 -2.87 6.18 -22.14
CA GLU A 79 -1.41 5.99 -22.23
C GLU A 79 -0.99 4.84 -23.15
N LEU A 80 -1.77 3.75 -23.21
CA LEU A 80 -1.41 2.58 -24.00
C LEU A 80 -1.75 2.77 -25.49
N ASN A 81 -0.85 2.28 -26.35
CA ASN A 81 -1.13 2.17 -27.78
C ASN A 81 -2.00 0.93 -28.04
N HIS A 82 -3.27 1.15 -28.42
CA HIS A 82 -4.29 0.11 -28.67
C HIS A 82 -4.02 -0.74 -29.91
N ASP A 83 -3.16 -0.29 -30.83
CA ASP A 83 -2.73 -1.11 -31.97
C ASP A 83 -1.70 -2.18 -31.56
N ILE A 84 -1.05 -1.99 -30.40
CA ILE A 84 0.00 -2.87 -29.87
C ILE A 84 -0.52 -3.70 -28.69
N PHE A 85 -1.22 -3.06 -27.74
CA PHE A 85 -1.67 -3.69 -26.50
C PHE A 85 -3.18 -3.91 -26.49
N THR A 86 -3.59 -5.14 -26.17
CA THR A 86 -4.99 -5.43 -25.83
C THR A 86 -5.22 -5.13 -24.35
N ILE A 87 -6.09 -4.17 -24.03
CA ILE A 87 -6.43 -3.85 -22.64
C ILE A 87 -7.56 -4.76 -22.14
N ARG A 88 -7.41 -5.23 -20.91
CA ARG A 88 -8.43 -5.95 -20.12
C ARG A 88 -8.51 -5.29 -18.74
N VAL A 89 -9.73 -5.15 -18.23
CA VAL A 89 -9.98 -4.44 -16.97
C VAL A 89 -10.41 -5.44 -15.90
N SER A 90 -9.62 -5.50 -14.82
CA SER A 90 -9.93 -6.27 -13.62
C SER A 90 -10.86 -5.46 -12.71
N ARG A 91 -12.06 -5.98 -12.52
CA ARG A 91 -13.11 -5.49 -11.63
C ARG A 91 -13.39 -6.55 -10.57
N ILE A 92 -14.11 -6.15 -9.53
CA ILE A 92 -14.49 -7.06 -8.44
C ILE A 92 -15.21 -8.32 -8.95
N THR A 93 -16.00 -8.19 -10.03
CA THR A 93 -16.82 -9.25 -10.63
C THR A 93 -16.06 -10.22 -11.55
N ASN A 94 -14.85 -9.89 -12.01
CA ASN A 94 -14.07 -10.70 -12.96
C ASN A 94 -12.59 -10.87 -12.55
N ARG A 95 -12.28 -10.79 -11.24
CA ARG A 95 -10.90 -10.86 -10.72
C ARG A 95 -10.08 -12.06 -11.20
N ASP A 96 -10.73 -13.20 -11.43
CA ASP A 96 -10.05 -14.43 -11.84
C ASP A 96 -9.96 -14.60 -13.39
N GLU A 97 -10.50 -13.66 -14.19
CA GLU A 97 -10.47 -13.70 -15.67
C GLU A 97 -9.04 -13.76 -16.24
N ILE A 98 -8.08 -13.14 -15.55
CA ILE A 98 -6.67 -13.18 -15.97
C ILE A 98 -6.12 -14.61 -16.01
N TYR A 99 -6.50 -15.46 -15.04
CA TYR A 99 -6.04 -16.84 -14.98
C TYR A 99 -6.66 -17.67 -16.10
N GLU A 100 -7.95 -17.44 -16.41
CA GLU A 100 -8.62 -18.02 -17.57
C GLU A 100 -7.92 -17.61 -18.88
N THR A 101 -7.60 -16.32 -19.00
CA THR A 101 -6.92 -15.77 -20.17
C THR A 101 -5.57 -16.43 -20.38
N ILE A 102 -4.72 -16.50 -19.35
CA ILE A 102 -3.40 -17.13 -19.45
C ILE A 102 -3.55 -18.62 -19.78
N ALA A 103 -4.44 -19.34 -19.09
CA ALA A 103 -4.65 -20.77 -19.32
C ALA A 103 -5.16 -21.08 -20.73
N SER A 104 -5.84 -20.13 -21.40
CA SER A 104 -6.32 -20.29 -22.78
C SER A 104 -5.25 -20.05 -23.86
N LEU A 105 -4.05 -19.58 -23.49
CA LEU A 105 -2.95 -19.37 -24.43
C LEU A 105 -2.29 -20.70 -24.83
N GLU A 106 -1.67 -20.72 -26.00
CA GLU A 106 -0.83 -21.85 -26.43
C GLU A 106 0.60 -21.67 -25.90
N PHE A 107 1.04 -22.57 -25.01
CA PHE A 107 2.38 -22.57 -24.45
C PHE A 107 2.76 -23.94 -23.90
N ASN A 108 4.07 -24.20 -23.85
CA ASN A 108 4.65 -25.19 -22.94
C ASN A 108 5.50 -24.50 -21.88
N ASN A 109 6.17 -23.39 -22.21
CA ASN A 109 7.06 -22.68 -21.28
C ASN A 109 6.50 -21.30 -20.92
N ILE A 110 6.17 -21.12 -19.64
CA ILE A 110 5.67 -19.86 -19.07
C ILE A 110 6.67 -19.31 -18.06
N ALA A 111 7.14 -18.08 -18.27
CA ALA A 111 8.13 -17.43 -17.43
C ALA A 111 7.53 -16.30 -16.58
N VAL A 112 8.06 -16.15 -15.37
CA VAL A 112 7.73 -15.08 -14.41
C VAL A 112 9.00 -14.57 -13.74
N ASP A 113 9.00 -13.29 -13.37
CA ASP A 113 10.07 -12.73 -12.53
C ASP A 113 9.88 -13.17 -11.09
N GLY A 114 10.79 -13.98 -10.57
CA GLY A 114 10.64 -14.58 -9.24
C GLY A 114 10.59 -13.55 -8.12
N LYS A 115 11.29 -12.42 -8.28
CA LYS A 115 11.28 -11.32 -7.30
C LYS A 115 10.04 -10.43 -7.38
N ASN A 116 9.41 -10.29 -8.56
CA ASN A 116 8.27 -9.39 -8.76
C ASN A 116 6.93 -10.15 -8.79
N THR A 117 6.93 -11.46 -8.50
CA THR A 117 5.73 -12.31 -8.51
C THR A 117 5.44 -12.81 -7.10
N SER A 118 4.24 -12.56 -6.60
CA SER A 118 3.79 -13.08 -5.31
C SER A 118 3.32 -14.53 -5.43
N VAL A 119 3.47 -15.30 -4.35
CA VAL A 119 2.97 -16.68 -4.28
C VAL A 119 1.45 -16.75 -4.46
N ALA A 120 0.71 -15.77 -3.94
CA ALA A 120 -0.74 -15.69 -4.10
C ALA A 120 -1.19 -15.66 -5.57
N PHE A 121 -0.50 -14.89 -6.43
CA PHE A 121 -0.78 -14.88 -7.87
C PHE A 121 -0.36 -16.21 -8.50
N TYR A 122 0.85 -16.68 -8.18
CA TYR A 122 1.44 -17.87 -8.78
C TYR A 122 0.63 -19.14 -8.53
N GLU A 123 0.24 -19.42 -7.29
CA GLU A 123 -0.49 -20.66 -6.94
C GLU A 123 -1.89 -20.68 -7.56
N LYS A 124 -2.57 -19.53 -7.64
CA LYS A 124 -3.84 -19.42 -8.36
C LYS A 124 -3.68 -19.72 -9.85
N LEU A 125 -2.67 -19.14 -10.49
CA LEU A 125 -2.37 -19.40 -11.89
C LEU A 125 -2.01 -20.87 -12.13
N LYS A 126 -1.12 -21.43 -11.30
CA LYS A 126 -0.72 -22.84 -11.37
C LYS A 126 -1.92 -23.77 -11.23
N SER A 127 -2.73 -23.59 -10.20
CA SER A 127 -3.94 -24.39 -9.98
C SER A 127 -4.91 -24.28 -11.17
N LYS A 128 -5.08 -23.08 -11.72
CA LYS A 128 -5.93 -22.89 -12.90
C LYS A 128 -5.39 -23.64 -14.11
N ILE A 129 -4.08 -23.59 -14.37
CA ILE A 129 -3.43 -24.32 -15.47
C ILE A 129 -3.54 -25.83 -15.28
N GLU A 130 -3.27 -26.36 -14.09
CA GLU A 130 -3.43 -27.80 -13.78
C GLU A 130 -4.86 -28.27 -14.02
N SER A 131 -5.86 -27.47 -13.63
CA SER A 131 -7.27 -27.79 -13.85
C SER A 131 -7.67 -27.75 -15.33
N THR A 132 -7.01 -26.91 -16.13
CA THR A 132 -7.29 -26.74 -17.57
C THR A 132 -6.62 -27.84 -18.40
N TYR A 133 -5.46 -28.33 -17.96
CA TYR A 133 -4.65 -29.32 -18.65
C TYR A 133 -4.38 -30.58 -17.79
N PRO A 134 -5.40 -31.35 -17.39
CA PRO A 134 -5.24 -32.49 -16.49
C PRO A 134 -4.37 -33.63 -17.04
N GLY A 135 -4.13 -33.65 -18.36
CA GLY A 135 -3.25 -34.62 -19.03
C GLY A 135 -1.79 -34.19 -19.17
N LYS A 136 -1.44 -32.95 -18.78
CA LYS A 136 -0.06 -32.45 -18.81
C LYS A 136 0.50 -32.37 -17.40
N THR A 137 1.76 -32.76 -17.24
CA THR A 137 2.50 -32.53 -15.99
C THR A 137 2.94 -31.07 -15.94
N VAL A 138 2.83 -30.45 -14.77
CA VAL A 138 3.37 -29.11 -14.51
C VAL A 138 4.71 -29.23 -13.79
N GLU A 139 5.77 -28.74 -14.40
CA GLU A 139 7.12 -28.72 -13.85
C GLU A 139 7.53 -27.29 -13.46
N GLU A 140 8.26 -27.14 -12.36
CA GLU A 140 8.65 -25.83 -11.82
C GLU A 140 10.18 -25.77 -11.80
N LYS A 141 10.74 -24.75 -12.47
CA LYS A 141 12.18 -24.60 -12.62
C LYS A 141 12.63 -23.19 -12.30
N VAL A 142 13.54 -23.06 -11.34
CA VAL A 142 14.18 -21.79 -11.03
C VAL A 142 15.44 -21.65 -11.87
N ILE A 143 15.60 -20.50 -12.54
CA ILE A 143 16.77 -20.18 -13.35
C ILE A 143 17.65 -19.21 -12.55
N TYR A 144 18.78 -19.73 -12.09
CA TYR A 144 19.81 -18.97 -11.39
C TYR A 144 20.88 -18.48 -12.37
N GLU A 145 21.50 -17.34 -12.05
CA GLU A 145 22.67 -16.79 -12.78
C GLU A 145 22.46 -16.62 -14.31
N ASN A 146 21.21 -16.54 -14.77
CA ASN A 146 20.83 -16.50 -16.19
C ASN A 146 21.30 -17.71 -17.01
N ASP A 147 21.43 -18.90 -16.41
CA ASP A 147 21.71 -20.13 -17.18
C ASP A 147 20.46 -20.62 -17.93
N MET A 148 20.12 -19.91 -19.02
CA MET A 148 18.91 -20.16 -19.80
C MET A 148 18.95 -21.47 -20.60
N ASN A 149 20.12 -22.13 -20.71
CA ASN A 149 20.25 -23.45 -21.36
C ASN A 149 19.42 -24.53 -20.67
N GLN A 150 19.04 -24.26 -19.43
CA GLN A 150 18.19 -25.09 -18.62
C GLN A 150 16.71 -25.09 -19.09
N ILE A 151 16.28 -24.14 -19.92
CA ILE A 151 14.91 -24.07 -20.42
C ILE A 151 14.78 -24.95 -21.67
N VAL A 152 14.21 -26.13 -21.49
CA VAL A 152 14.01 -27.12 -22.54
C VAL A 152 12.56 -27.14 -23.01
N ARG A 153 12.33 -27.49 -24.28
CA ARG A 153 11.00 -27.82 -24.78
C ARG A 153 10.73 -29.30 -24.52
N ASN A 154 9.62 -29.59 -23.85
CA ASN A 154 9.10 -30.95 -23.64
C ASN A 154 7.57 -30.92 -23.76
N GLU A 155 6.90 -32.05 -23.49
CA GLU A 155 5.44 -32.16 -23.52
C GLU A 155 4.75 -31.61 -22.26
N ASN A 156 5.54 -31.28 -21.23
CA ASN A 156 5.08 -30.73 -19.96
C ASN A 156 4.79 -29.23 -20.09
N ILE A 157 4.07 -28.70 -19.10
CA ILE A 157 3.99 -27.26 -18.88
C ILE A 157 5.08 -26.89 -17.88
N ASN A 158 6.06 -26.11 -18.31
CA ASN A 158 7.17 -25.66 -17.48
C ASN A 158 6.92 -24.23 -17.00
N PHE A 159 6.78 -24.06 -15.69
CA PHE A 159 6.90 -22.76 -15.04
C PHE A 159 8.38 -22.44 -14.83
N ILE A 160 8.83 -21.34 -15.44
CA ILE A 160 10.18 -20.84 -15.37
C ILE A 160 10.21 -19.62 -14.44
N ILE A 161 10.82 -19.79 -13.27
CA ILE A 161 10.98 -18.74 -12.27
C ILE A 161 12.36 -18.11 -12.45
N LEU A 162 12.39 -16.86 -12.89
CA LEU A 162 13.63 -16.17 -13.20
C LEU A 162 14.17 -15.44 -11.96
N GLU A 163 15.42 -15.70 -11.58
CA GLU A 163 16.12 -14.93 -10.54
C GLU A 163 16.35 -13.48 -10.97
N LYS A 164 16.79 -13.29 -12.23
CA LYS A 164 16.95 -11.99 -12.86
C LYS A 164 15.95 -11.87 -14.00
N SER A 165 15.31 -10.71 -14.08
CA SER A 165 14.33 -10.41 -15.13
C SER A 165 14.95 -10.40 -16.51
N LEU A 166 14.14 -10.71 -17.54
CA LEU A 166 14.53 -10.47 -18.94
C LEU A 166 14.54 -8.98 -19.29
N VAL A 167 13.93 -8.14 -18.45
CA VAL A 167 13.89 -6.68 -18.61
C VAL A 167 14.79 -6.05 -17.56
N GLU A 168 15.96 -5.59 -18.01
CA GLU A 168 16.89 -4.84 -17.17
C GLU A 168 16.62 -3.34 -17.32
N ILE A 169 16.28 -2.69 -16.19
CA ILE A 169 16.21 -1.24 -16.11
C ILE A 169 17.53 -0.75 -15.55
N GLN A 170 18.25 0.09 -16.30
CA GLN A 170 19.42 0.77 -15.77
C GLN A 170 18.97 1.76 -14.69
N ASN A 171 19.13 1.38 -13.42
CA ASN A 171 18.96 2.30 -12.31
C ASN A 171 20.33 2.71 -11.76
N ASN A 172 20.67 3.99 -11.93
CA ASN A 172 21.94 4.55 -11.44
C ASN A 172 21.81 5.14 -10.03
N GLU A 173 20.59 5.27 -9.50
CA GLU A 173 20.38 5.88 -8.19
C GLU A 173 20.30 4.80 -7.10
N VAL A 174 21.36 4.76 -6.28
CA VAL A 174 21.41 3.96 -5.06
C VAL A 174 21.23 4.92 -3.88
N ASN A 175 20.19 4.70 -3.07
CA ASN A 175 20.02 5.48 -1.85
C ASN A 175 21.12 5.14 -0.83
N ASN A 176 21.83 6.18 -0.38
CA ASN A 176 22.89 6.09 0.63
C ASN A 176 22.53 6.85 1.93
N LYS A 177 21.28 7.30 2.07
CA LYS A 177 20.83 7.96 3.31
C LYS A 177 20.73 6.94 4.44
N GLU A 178 21.10 7.37 5.65
CA GLU A 178 21.13 6.50 6.81
C GLU A 178 19.73 6.11 7.30
N VAL A 179 19.59 4.85 7.72
CA VAL A 179 18.49 4.33 8.52
C VAL A 179 18.61 4.88 9.94
N PHE A 180 17.52 5.43 10.45
CA PHE A 180 17.47 6.12 11.74
C PHE A 180 16.41 5.54 12.68
N ILE A 181 16.56 5.83 13.96
CA ILE A 181 15.66 5.36 15.02
C ILE A 181 14.42 6.26 15.08
N HIS A 182 13.25 5.63 15.09
CA HIS A 182 11.99 6.29 15.41
C HIS A 182 11.86 6.38 16.95
N ASP A 183 12.00 7.58 17.48
CA ASP A 183 12.07 7.82 18.92
C ASP A 183 10.79 7.38 19.66
N ARG A 184 10.96 6.84 20.88
CA ARG A 184 9.86 6.38 21.74
C ARG A 184 8.81 7.46 22.02
N LYS A 185 9.17 8.74 21.99
CA LYS A 185 8.19 9.84 22.15
C LYS A 185 7.13 9.86 21.06
N PHE A 186 7.40 9.26 19.90
CA PHE A 186 6.46 9.17 18.78
C PHE A 186 5.68 7.85 18.75
N ASN A 187 6.34 6.71 19.04
CA ASN A 187 5.71 5.39 18.94
C ASN A 187 5.25 4.76 20.26
N GLY A 188 5.60 5.32 21.42
CA GLY A 188 5.14 4.87 22.75
C GLY A 188 5.71 3.54 23.25
N ALA A 189 6.27 2.70 22.37
CA ALA A 189 6.74 1.35 22.72
C ALA A 189 8.12 1.08 22.11
N CYS A 190 9.08 0.66 22.93
CA CYS A 190 10.41 0.31 22.43
C CYS A 190 10.39 -1.04 21.67
N SER A 191 11.39 -1.27 20.82
CA SER A 191 11.50 -2.51 20.04
C SER A 191 11.51 -3.77 20.90
N GLY A 192 12.14 -3.73 22.08
CA GLY A 192 12.11 -4.85 23.02
C GLY A 192 10.70 -5.21 23.51
N GLN A 193 9.85 -4.21 23.80
CA GLN A 193 8.45 -4.43 24.19
C GLN A 193 7.63 -5.01 23.02
N LYS A 194 7.90 -4.56 21.80
CA LYS A 194 7.23 -5.07 20.59
C LYS A 194 7.66 -6.51 20.30
N LEU A 195 8.95 -6.80 20.36
CA LEU A 195 9.50 -8.15 20.20
C LEU A 195 8.96 -9.12 21.26
N GLU A 196 8.79 -8.69 22.51
CA GLU A 196 8.18 -9.50 23.56
C GLU A 196 6.70 -9.81 23.27
N LYS A 197 5.91 -8.82 22.83
CA LYS A 197 4.53 -9.05 22.38
C LYS A 197 4.48 -10.02 21.19
N PHE A 198 5.40 -9.87 20.23
CA PHE A 198 5.49 -10.76 19.08
C PHE A 198 5.85 -12.19 19.51
N ARG A 199 6.81 -12.34 20.44
CA ARG A 199 7.20 -13.63 21.03
C ARG A 199 6.02 -14.31 21.69
N GLN A 200 5.22 -13.59 22.48
CA GLN A 200 4.02 -14.12 23.13
C GLN A 200 3.00 -14.61 22.09
N ALA A 201 2.63 -13.78 21.11
CA ALA A 201 1.70 -14.17 20.05
C ALA A 201 2.23 -15.39 19.27
N PHE A 202 3.52 -15.41 18.94
CA PHE A 202 4.13 -16.54 18.24
C PHE A 202 4.16 -17.83 19.10
N SER A 203 4.40 -17.71 20.40
CA SER A 203 4.42 -18.86 21.32
C SER A 203 3.05 -19.54 21.39
N PHE A 204 1.98 -18.75 21.56
CA PHE A 204 0.62 -19.27 21.71
C PHE A 204 -0.04 -19.65 20.38
N ASP A 205 0.08 -18.83 19.34
CA ASP A 205 -0.71 -18.97 18.12
C ASP A 205 -0.03 -19.87 17.07
N LYS A 206 1.29 -20.06 17.16
CA LYS A 206 2.09 -20.76 16.12
C LYS A 206 2.74 -22.03 16.65
N THR A 207 1.99 -23.01 17.15
CA THR A 207 2.58 -24.22 17.74
C THR A 207 3.21 -25.20 16.73
N ASN A 208 2.94 -25.03 15.43
CA ASN A 208 3.32 -25.94 14.37
C ASN A 208 4.47 -25.44 13.48
N VAL A 209 5.11 -24.32 13.82
CA VAL A 209 6.22 -23.73 13.07
C VAL A 209 7.15 -22.97 14.03
N ASP A 210 8.46 -23.10 13.84
CA ASP A 210 9.45 -22.47 14.73
C ASP A 210 10.25 -21.35 14.04
N LYS A 211 10.03 -21.12 12.74
CA LYS A 211 10.77 -20.15 11.93
C LYS A 211 9.80 -19.24 11.18
N ILE A 212 10.09 -17.96 11.13
CA ILE A 212 9.30 -16.98 10.37
C ILE A 212 10.21 -15.96 9.71
N LEU A 213 9.88 -15.63 8.47
CA LEU A 213 10.51 -14.52 7.74
C LEU A 213 9.48 -13.41 7.58
N ILE A 214 9.83 -12.21 8.04
CA ILE A 214 9.08 -10.99 7.78
C ILE A 214 9.66 -10.35 6.53
N SER A 215 8.81 -10.17 5.51
CA SER A 215 9.15 -9.54 4.23
C SER A 215 8.48 -8.19 4.03
N GLU A 216 7.37 -7.91 4.72
CA GLU A 216 6.68 -6.62 4.65
C GLU A 216 7.53 -5.55 5.35
N LEU A 217 7.96 -4.52 4.61
CA LEU A 217 8.95 -3.56 5.10
C LEU A 217 8.44 -2.70 6.26
N ASP A 218 7.15 -2.42 6.28
CA ASP A 218 6.50 -1.65 7.34
C ASP A 218 6.41 -2.44 8.65
N GLU A 219 6.25 -3.76 8.61
CA GLU A 219 6.35 -4.63 9.79
C GLU A 219 7.76 -4.62 10.39
N ILE A 220 8.79 -4.69 9.53
CA ILE A 220 10.21 -4.64 9.95
C ILE A 220 10.51 -3.26 10.58
N ALA A 221 10.13 -2.18 9.91
CA ALA A 221 10.29 -0.82 10.41
C ALA A 221 9.55 -0.60 11.74
N TYR A 222 8.32 -1.13 11.87
CA TYR A 222 7.52 -1.06 13.08
C TYR A 222 8.15 -1.80 14.26
N ILE A 223 8.52 -3.08 14.07
CA ILE A 223 8.98 -3.93 15.19
C ILE A 223 10.35 -3.48 15.69
N LEU A 224 11.19 -2.96 14.78
CA LEU A 224 12.53 -2.48 15.12
C LEU A 224 12.58 -1.00 15.47
N ASN A 225 11.49 -0.22 15.33
CA ASN A 225 11.51 1.25 15.46
C ASN A 225 12.61 1.90 14.60
N LEU A 226 12.79 1.41 13.37
CA LEU A 226 13.73 1.95 12.40
C LEU A 226 12.98 2.51 11.20
N ARG A 227 13.57 3.51 10.54
CA ARG A 227 13.03 4.19 9.36
C ARG A 227 14.13 4.48 8.37
N GLY A 228 13.78 4.53 7.09
CA GLY A 228 14.73 4.71 5.99
C GLY A 228 14.19 5.61 4.89
N PHE A 229 14.90 5.61 3.76
CA PHE A 229 14.64 6.48 2.62
C PHE A 229 14.70 5.73 1.28
N ASP A 230 14.57 4.40 1.31
CA ASP A 230 14.63 3.60 0.08
C ASP A 230 13.36 3.75 -0.76
N TYR A 231 12.26 4.25 -0.17
CA TYR A 231 11.01 4.55 -0.87
C TYR A 231 10.68 6.03 -0.77
N THR A 232 10.12 6.58 -1.85
CA THR A 232 9.83 8.02 -1.96
C THR A 232 8.74 8.49 -0.99
N PHE A 233 7.69 7.69 -0.82
CA PHE A 233 6.48 8.09 -0.11
C PHE A 233 6.27 7.38 1.22
N SER A 234 7.14 6.43 1.55
CA SER A 234 7.07 5.69 2.81
C SER A 234 8.49 5.62 3.41
N PRO A 235 8.67 5.95 4.69
CA PRO A 235 9.99 6.03 5.34
C PRO A 235 10.55 4.63 5.67
N LEU A 236 10.67 3.79 4.64
CA LEU A 236 11.04 2.38 4.71
C LEU A 236 12.43 2.15 4.12
N PHE A 237 12.99 0.98 4.40
CA PHE A 237 14.29 0.54 3.90
C PHE A 237 14.21 -0.93 3.49
N TYR A 238 14.93 -1.32 2.43
CA TYR A 238 14.99 -2.69 1.96
C TYR A 238 15.51 -3.61 3.05
N ALA A 239 14.69 -4.57 3.45
CA ALA A 239 15.03 -5.49 4.51
C ALA A 239 14.22 -6.79 4.50
N TYR A 240 14.82 -7.85 5.06
CA TYR A 240 14.12 -9.02 5.56
C TYR A 240 14.47 -9.23 7.02
N LEU A 241 13.53 -9.69 7.85
CA LEU A 241 13.77 -10.00 9.26
C LEU A 241 13.40 -11.44 9.56
N TYR A 242 14.41 -12.27 9.80
CA TYR A 242 14.27 -13.70 10.09
C TYR A 242 14.29 -13.95 11.60
N PHE A 243 13.39 -14.82 12.06
CA PHE A 243 13.31 -15.29 13.44
C PHE A 243 13.35 -16.81 13.51
N GLU A 244 14.05 -17.33 14.51
CA GLU A 244 14.05 -18.74 14.90
C GLU A 244 13.68 -18.85 16.39
N PHE A 245 12.55 -19.49 16.66
CA PHE A 245 11.97 -19.63 17.98
C PHE A 245 12.50 -20.89 18.67
N ASN A 246 13.00 -20.74 19.90
CA ASN A 246 13.38 -21.83 20.77
C ASN A 246 12.23 -22.14 21.73
N ARG A 247 11.52 -23.25 21.48
CA ARG A 247 10.36 -23.69 22.29
C ARG A 247 10.73 -24.07 23.72
N GLU A 248 11.94 -24.57 23.97
CA GLU A 248 12.36 -24.97 25.32
C GLU A 248 12.60 -23.76 26.23
N LYS A 249 13.10 -22.67 25.64
CA LYS A 249 13.38 -21.41 26.34
C LYS A 249 12.26 -20.38 26.22
N ASP A 250 11.24 -20.67 25.42
CA ASP A 250 10.13 -19.77 25.10
C ASP A 250 10.62 -18.39 24.59
N GLU A 251 11.64 -18.37 23.74
CA GLU A 251 12.27 -17.13 23.23
C GLU A 251 12.67 -17.22 21.76
N PHE A 252 12.89 -16.07 21.10
CA PHE A 252 13.55 -16.04 19.80
C PHE A 252 15.06 -16.23 19.99
N GLY A 253 15.54 -17.46 19.79
CA GLY A 253 16.95 -17.81 19.94
C GLY A 253 17.86 -17.23 18.84
N LYS A 254 17.28 -16.81 17.71
CA LYS A 254 18.00 -16.13 16.63
C LYS A 254 17.11 -15.10 15.95
N MET A 255 17.66 -13.91 15.74
CA MET A 255 17.02 -12.82 14.98
C MET A 255 18.05 -12.22 14.02
N ILE A 256 17.74 -12.17 12.72
CA ILE A 256 18.65 -11.67 11.69
C ILE A 256 17.93 -10.66 10.80
N LEU A 257 18.43 -9.44 10.78
CA LEU A 257 18.06 -8.40 9.81
C LEU A 257 18.99 -8.49 8.60
N PHE A 258 18.42 -8.75 7.43
CA PHE A 258 19.09 -8.61 6.14
C PHE A 258 18.79 -7.23 5.60
N THR A 259 19.77 -6.36 5.45
CA THR A 259 19.59 -5.00 4.92
C THR A 259 20.91 -4.45 4.35
N ALA A 260 20.89 -3.30 3.69
CA ALA A 260 22.11 -2.65 3.23
C ALA A 260 22.89 -2.10 4.43
N SER A 261 23.92 -2.83 4.90
CA SER A 261 24.62 -2.50 6.14
C SER A 261 25.27 -1.12 6.11
N LYS A 262 25.71 -0.67 4.93
CA LYS A 262 26.27 0.66 4.68
C LYS A 262 25.32 1.81 5.04
N ASN A 263 24.00 1.56 5.06
CA ASN A 263 22.99 2.56 5.40
C ASN A 263 22.69 2.55 6.92
N LEU A 264 23.26 1.65 7.73
CA LEU A 264 23.03 1.63 9.16
C LEU A 264 23.99 2.58 9.90
N SER A 265 23.44 3.60 10.54
CA SER A 265 24.20 4.48 11.43
C SER A 265 24.72 3.73 12.67
N ALA A 266 25.75 4.28 13.32
CA ALA A 266 26.30 3.70 14.55
C ALA A 266 25.27 3.60 15.69
N SER A 267 24.28 4.50 15.75
CA SER A 267 23.18 4.43 16.71
C SER A 267 22.20 3.31 16.37
N SER A 268 21.85 3.13 15.09
CA SER A 268 21.01 2.02 14.63
C SER A 268 21.65 0.66 14.95
N ILE A 269 22.96 0.51 14.75
CA ILE A 269 23.68 -0.72 15.11
C ILE A 269 23.64 -0.98 16.63
N ARG A 270 23.89 0.05 17.46
CA ARG A 270 23.79 -0.09 18.94
C ARG A 270 22.37 -0.47 19.38
N HIS A 271 21.36 0.10 18.73
CA HIS A 271 19.96 -0.20 18.99
C HIS A 271 19.63 -1.67 18.66
N LEU A 272 20.04 -2.17 17.49
CA LEU A 272 19.87 -3.57 17.09
C LEU A 272 20.59 -4.54 18.04
N ASN A 273 21.82 -4.21 18.44
CA ASN A 273 22.58 -5.00 19.42
C ASN A 273 21.86 -5.07 20.79
N THR A 274 21.19 -4.00 21.21
CA THR A 274 20.44 -3.96 22.48
C THR A 274 19.27 -4.96 22.50
N VAL A 275 18.72 -5.29 21.33
CA VAL A 275 17.64 -6.26 21.18
C VAL A 275 18.10 -7.58 20.55
N ASN A 276 19.41 -7.85 20.54
CA ASN A 276 20.02 -9.09 20.03
C ASN A 276 19.68 -9.43 18.56
N VAL A 277 19.56 -8.42 17.70
CA VAL A 277 19.35 -8.62 16.26
C VAL A 277 20.68 -8.57 15.53
N ALA A 278 21.07 -9.69 14.92
CA ALA A 278 22.25 -9.75 14.05
C ALA A 278 21.95 -9.11 12.69
N VAL A 279 22.98 -8.56 12.03
CA VAL A 279 22.86 -7.93 10.71
C VAL A 279 23.61 -8.74 9.66
N LYS A 280 23.01 -8.91 8.48
CA LYS A 280 23.60 -9.47 7.26
C LYS A 280 23.27 -8.57 6.06
N GLU A 281 24.04 -8.71 4.98
CA GLU A 281 23.74 -7.99 3.73
C GLU A 281 22.44 -8.47 3.12
N TYR A 282 21.70 -7.54 2.52
CA TYR A 282 20.39 -7.75 1.94
C TYR A 282 20.37 -8.91 0.93
N GLU A 283 21.35 -8.96 0.03
CA GLU A 283 21.44 -9.94 -1.05
C GLU A 283 21.67 -11.37 -0.56
N THR A 284 22.16 -11.54 0.68
CA THR A 284 22.50 -12.86 1.25
C THR A 284 21.29 -13.62 1.80
N VAL A 285 20.08 -13.03 1.79
CA VAL A 285 18.88 -13.67 2.34
C VAL A 285 18.56 -15.00 1.65
N VAL A 286 18.66 -15.06 0.32
CA VAL A 286 18.37 -16.27 -0.47
C VAL A 286 19.35 -17.38 -0.13
N GLU A 287 20.66 -17.08 -0.14
CA GLU A 287 21.72 -18.02 0.21
C GLU A 287 21.57 -18.52 1.65
N TYR A 288 21.31 -17.61 2.59
CA TYR A 288 21.13 -17.97 3.99
C TYR A 288 19.96 -18.92 4.19
N LEU A 289 18.79 -18.62 3.62
CA LEU A 289 17.60 -19.45 3.74
C LEU A 289 17.80 -20.81 3.07
N ARG A 290 18.40 -20.85 1.88
CA ARG A 290 18.73 -22.09 1.18
C ARG A 290 19.65 -22.98 2.00
N ASP A 291 20.75 -22.42 2.50
CA ASP A 291 21.85 -23.21 3.06
C ASP A 291 21.66 -23.54 4.56
N ASN A 292 20.85 -22.76 5.28
CA ASN A 292 20.71 -22.89 6.74
C ASN A 292 19.28 -23.19 7.21
N VAL A 293 18.26 -22.94 6.37
CA VAL A 293 16.87 -23.00 6.80
C VAL A 293 16.08 -24.07 6.06
N SER A 294 16.24 -24.18 4.74
CA SER A 294 15.52 -25.12 3.89
C SER A 294 16.04 -26.55 3.99
N SER A 295 15.11 -27.50 4.07
CA SER A 295 15.35 -28.93 3.96
C SER A 295 15.37 -29.44 2.52
N LYS A 296 14.98 -28.61 1.56
CA LYS A 296 14.92 -28.98 0.14
C LYS A 296 16.35 -29.11 -0.40
N THR A 297 16.73 -30.32 -0.80
CA THR A 297 18.01 -30.55 -1.48
C THR A 297 17.95 -29.90 -2.86
N MET A 298 18.63 -28.76 -3.02
CA MET A 298 18.80 -28.15 -4.34
C MET A 298 20.07 -28.70 -4.98
N ALA A 299 19.92 -29.39 -6.11
CA ALA A 299 21.05 -29.75 -6.95
C ALA A 299 21.58 -28.49 -7.64
N LEU A 300 22.55 -27.83 -7.03
CA LEU A 300 23.37 -26.82 -7.71
C LEU A 300 24.77 -27.40 -7.92
N THR A 301 25.20 -27.42 -9.17
CA THR A 301 26.58 -27.66 -9.60
C THR A 301 27.49 -26.62 -8.96
N LYS A 302 28.07 -26.96 -7.81
CA LYS A 302 29.16 -26.18 -7.20
C LYS A 302 30.38 -26.21 -8.12
N ALA A 303 30.63 -25.12 -8.84
CA ALA A 303 31.98 -24.80 -9.28
C ALA A 303 32.67 -23.98 -8.17
N GLY A 304 33.51 -24.65 -7.39
CA GLY A 304 34.60 -24.02 -6.64
C GLY A 304 34.26 -23.34 -5.31
N LYS A 305 34.40 -24.10 -4.21
CA LYS A 305 35.21 -23.74 -3.03
C LYS A 305 35.18 -24.90 -2.03
N GLU A 306 36.34 -25.55 -1.92
CA GLU A 306 36.64 -26.51 -0.86
C GLU A 306 36.67 -25.80 0.50
N ALA A 307 36.03 -26.41 1.49
CA ALA A 307 36.46 -26.37 2.88
C ALA A 307 35.86 -27.56 3.64
N SER A 308 36.70 -28.59 3.82
CA SER A 308 36.81 -29.52 4.96
C SER A 308 35.53 -30.12 5.58
N GLU A 309 35.38 -31.42 5.31
CA GLU A 309 34.52 -32.37 6.01
C GLU A 309 34.91 -32.57 7.49
N VAL A 310 33.90 -32.77 8.34
CA VAL A 310 34.02 -33.61 9.54
C VAL A 310 32.88 -34.62 9.52
N HIS A 311 33.24 -35.89 9.38
CA HIS A 311 32.33 -37.02 9.46
C HIS A 311 31.88 -37.29 10.91
N THR A 312 30.59 -37.53 11.12
CA THR A 312 30.11 -38.46 12.15
C THR A 312 28.90 -39.24 11.66
N LEU A 313 28.96 -40.56 11.90
CA LEU A 313 28.08 -41.62 11.40
C LEU A 313 26.66 -41.59 12.01
N PRO A 314 25.66 -42.20 11.34
CA PRO A 314 24.26 -42.18 11.76
C PRO A 314 23.97 -43.23 12.85
N SER A 315 23.15 -42.86 13.84
CA SER A 315 22.55 -43.82 14.78
C SER A 315 21.08 -44.04 14.42
N LYS A 316 20.70 -45.33 14.38
CA LYS A 316 19.39 -45.83 13.94
C LYS A 316 18.27 -45.57 14.96
N GLU A 317 17.15 -45.14 14.39
CA GLU A 317 15.74 -45.18 14.80
C GLU A 317 15.32 -45.79 16.14
N LEU A 318 14.37 -45.10 16.78
CA LEU A 318 13.21 -45.71 17.43
C LEU A 318 11.98 -44.86 17.11
N THR A 319 11.21 -45.28 16.09
CA THR A 319 9.91 -44.71 15.74
C THR A 319 8.90 -45.02 16.85
N LYS A 320 8.53 -44.01 17.64
CA LYS A 320 7.26 -44.02 18.38
C LYS A 320 6.18 -43.44 17.48
N LYS A 321 5.17 -44.27 17.18
CA LYS A 321 3.89 -43.83 16.63
C LYS A 321 3.24 -42.88 17.63
N GLU A 322 3.27 -41.58 17.34
CA GLU A 322 2.43 -40.59 18.01
C GLU A 322 1.21 -40.29 17.15
N SER A 323 0.07 -40.69 17.68
CA SER A 323 -1.27 -40.31 17.27
C SER A 323 -1.49 -38.81 17.47
N ASN A 324 -2.13 -38.16 16.49
CA ASN A 324 -2.47 -36.72 16.38
C ASN A 324 -1.35 -35.75 16.01
N SER A 325 -0.48 -36.08 15.04
CA SER A 325 0.57 -35.15 14.60
C SER A 325 0.00 -33.95 13.83
N GLN A 326 -0.11 -32.82 14.50
CA GLN A 326 -0.29 -31.53 13.85
C GLN A 326 0.87 -31.34 12.85
N LYS A 327 0.54 -31.09 11.59
CA LYS A 327 1.53 -30.94 10.51
C LYS A 327 2.54 -29.86 10.89
N LYS A 328 3.81 -30.25 11.08
CA LYS A 328 4.91 -29.32 11.38
C LYS A 328 5.46 -28.71 10.09
N TYR A 329 5.46 -27.38 10.04
CA TYR A 329 6.00 -26.59 8.93
C TYR A 329 7.45 -26.20 9.21
N GLU A 330 8.21 -26.01 8.15
CA GLU A 330 9.61 -25.58 8.19
C GLU A 330 9.73 -24.08 8.40
N ILE A 331 8.86 -23.29 7.75
CA ILE A 331 8.88 -21.83 7.81
C ILE A 331 7.49 -21.25 7.59
N SER A 332 7.20 -20.15 8.29
CA SER A 332 6.06 -19.27 8.05
C SER A 332 6.48 -18.09 7.18
N LEU A 333 5.73 -17.80 6.12
CA LEU A 333 5.95 -16.69 5.19
C LEU A 333 4.66 -15.90 4.99
N SER A 334 4.78 -14.61 4.62
CA SER A 334 3.65 -13.79 4.17
C SER A 334 2.95 -14.46 2.97
N PRO A 335 1.61 -14.39 2.83
CA PRO A 335 0.91 -14.89 1.64
C PRO A 335 1.36 -14.20 0.34
N TYR A 336 1.98 -13.01 0.45
CA TYR A 336 2.47 -12.21 -0.65
C TYR A 336 3.99 -12.25 -0.80
N ILE A 337 4.69 -13.14 -0.07
CA ILE A 337 6.13 -13.34 -0.25
C ILE A 337 6.47 -13.56 -1.73
N ASN A 338 7.62 -13.06 -2.16
CA ASN A 338 8.09 -13.26 -3.52
C ASN A 338 8.37 -14.75 -3.82
N LEU A 339 8.22 -15.09 -5.09
CA LEU A 339 8.34 -16.46 -5.57
C LEU A 339 9.76 -17.02 -5.42
N MET A 340 10.81 -16.19 -5.50
CA MET A 340 12.19 -16.64 -5.31
C MET A 340 12.41 -17.28 -3.95
N ILE A 341 11.95 -16.64 -2.88
CA ILE A 341 12.07 -17.18 -1.51
C ILE A 341 11.19 -18.41 -1.33
N TYR A 342 9.96 -18.38 -1.86
CA TYR A 342 9.03 -19.51 -1.75
C TYR A 342 9.59 -20.79 -2.39
N MET A 343 10.24 -20.67 -3.55
CA MET A 343 10.78 -21.80 -4.30
C MET A 343 11.96 -22.50 -3.62
N LEU A 344 12.56 -21.89 -2.60
CA LEU A 344 13.62 -22.50 -1.80
C LEU A 344 13.12 -23.68 -0.96
N PHE A 345 11.81 -23.77 -0.69
CA PHE A 345 11.24 -24.73 0.24
C PHE A 345 10.39 -25.79 -0.47
N ASN A 346 10.14 -26.90 0.21
CA ASN A 346 9.08 -27.84 -0.18
C ASN A 346 7.73 -27.19 0.15
N LYS A 347 6.83 -27.10 -0.83
CA LYS A 347 5.56 -26.35 -0.69
C LYS A 347 4.70 -26.83 0.46
N ASP A 348 4.67 -28.13 0.71
CA ASP A 348 3.94 -28.72 1.83
C ASP A 348 4.56 -28.37 3.20
N LYS A 349 5.79 -27.86 3.24
CA LYS A 349 6.49 -27.43 4.45
C LYS A 349 6.45 -25.91 4.68
N VAL A 350 5.81 -25.15 3.80
CA VAL A 350 5.62 -23.70 3.98
C VAL A 350 4.24 -23.42 4.56
N LEU A 351 4.19 -22.56 5.58
CA LEU A 351 2.95 -22.00 6.11
C LEU A 351 2.78 -20.57 5.59
N LEU A 352 1.80 -20.35 4.72
CA LEU A 352 1.50 -19.02 4.17
C LEU A 352 0.41 -18.36 5.01
N GLU A 353 0.79 -17.34 5.76
CA GLU A 353 -0.14 -16.59 6.61
C GLU A 353 0.39 -15.23 7.01
N LYS A 354 -0.53 -14.35 7.42
CA LYS A 354 -0.18 -13.02 7.92
C LYS A 354 0.62 -13.16 9.22
N SER A 355 1.65 -12.33 9.37
CA SER A 355 2.38 -12.27 10.63
C SER A 355 1.48 -11.72 11.75
N PRO A 356 1.74 -12.07 13.02
CA PRO A 356 1.11 -11.41 14.16
C PRO A 356 1.36 -9.89 14.21
N ILE A 357 2.43 -9.40 13.58
CA ILE A 357 2.81 -7.98 13.57
C ILE A 357 1.75 -7.13 12.86
N VAL A 358 1.06 -7.70 11.85
CA VAL A 358 -0.09 -7.06 11.19
C VAL A 358 -1.15 -6.61 12.20
N ALA A 359 -1.55 -7.51 13.10
CA ALA A 359 -2.54 -7.19 14.13
C ALA A 359 -1.98 -6.21 15.18
N MET A 360 -0.69 -6.34 15.52
CA MET A 360 -0.03 -5.48 16.51
C MET A 360 0.05 -4.01 16.06
N LYS A 361 0.35 -3.74 14.78
CA LYS A 361 0.49 -2.37 14.26
C LYS A 361 -0.85 -1.75 13.83
N ALA A 362 -1.85 -2.58 13.54
CA ALA A 362 -3.19 -2.10 13.20
C ALA A 362 -3.87 -1.36 14.37
N VAL A 363 -3.61 -1.77 15.61
CA VAL A 363 -4.15 -1.15 16.84
C VAL A 363 -3.08 -0.26 17.46
N LYS A 364 -3.29 1.06 17.39
CA LYS A 364 -2.35 2.06 17.91
C LYS A 364 -2.43 2.11 19.44
N ASN A 365 -1.35 2.49 20.11
CA ASN A 365 -1.39 2.85 21.53
C ASN A 365 -1.71 4.35 21.73
N ASP A 366 -1.92 4.78 22.98
CA ASP A 366 -2.28 6.17 23.29
C ASP A 366 -1.27 7.20 22.76
N VAL A 367 0.03 6.93 22.92
CA VAL A 367 1.09 7.82 22.42
C VAL A 367 1.06 7.89 20.89
N GLU A 368 0.77 6.78 20.23
CA GLU A 368 0.65 6.74 18.77
C GLU A 368 -0.56 7.56 18.29
N ILE A 369 -1.71 7.47 18.97
CA ILE A 369 -2.89 8.30 18.66
C ILE A 369 -2.63 9.78 18.92
N ASP A 370 -2.02 10.15 20.04
CA ASP A 370 -1.71 11.54 20.36
C ASP A 370 -0.73 12.15 19.33
N ASN A 371 0.25 11.38 18.88
CA ASN A 371 1.15 11.81 17.82
C ASN A 371 0.43 11.91 16.47
N MET A 372 -0.43 10.96 16.12
CA MET A 372 -1.23 11.08 14.90
C MET A 372 -2.14 12.32 14.94
N LYS A 373 -2.75 12.65 16.09
CA LYS A 373 -3.50 13.91 16.26
C LYS A 373 -2.63 15.13 15.97
N GLU A 374 -1.40 15.18 16.49
CA GLU A 374 -0.48 16.28 16.19
C GLU A 374 -0.10 16.34 14.71
N ALA A 375 0.17 15.20 14.07
CA ALA A 375 0.44 15.16 12.62
C ALA A 375 -0.71 15.78 11.81
N HIS A 376 -1.97 15.48 12.17
CA HIS A 376 -3.13 16.02 11.49
C HIS A 376 -3.41 17.50 11.82
N VAL A 377 -3.01 17.99 13.00
CA VAL A 377 -3.01 19.44 13.28
C VAL A 377 -2.01 20.16 12.37
N LEU A 378 -0.81 19.63 12.21
CA LEU A 378 0.21 20.21 11.33
C LEU A 378 -0.22 20.18 9.85
N ASP A 379 -0.80 19.06 9.42
CA ASP A 379 -1.35 18.90 8.07
C ASP A 379 -2.51 19.88 7.80
N ALA A 380 -3.41 20.05 8.77
CA ALA A 380 -4.51 21.01 8.69
C ALA A 380 -4.02 22.47 8.55
N LEU A 381 -2.93 22.84 9.23
CA LEU A 381 -2.30 24.16 9.05
C LEU A 381 -1.73 24.33 7.64
N ALA A 382 -1.14 23.28 7.05
CA ALA A 382 -0.64 23.31 5.68
C ALA A 382 -1.79 23.44 4.66
N LEU A 383 -2.88 22.68 4.83
CA LEU A 383 -4.08 22.81 4.01
C LEU A 383 -4.72 24.20 4.13
N LEU A 384 -4.75 24.77 5.34
CA LEU A 384 -5.27 26.12 5.56
C LEU A 384 -4.47 27.17 4.79
N GLN A 385 -3.13 27.11 4.85
CA GLN A 385 -2.27 27.99 4.05
C GLN A 385 -2.48 27.78 2.55
N PHE A 386 -2.58 26.53 2.10
CA PHE A 386 -2.81 26.19 0.69
C PHE A 386 -4.11 26.78 0.15
N PHE A 387 -5.24 26.48 0.79
CA PHE A 387 -6.53 26.94 0.30
C PHE A 387 -6.75 28.44 0.50
N HIS A 388 -6.15 29.05 1.52
CA HIS A 388 -6.10 30.52 1.63
C HIS A 388 -5.32 31.14 0.47
N TRP A 389 -4.16 30.60 0.13
CA TRP A 389 -3.37 31.05 -1.03
C TRP A 389 -4.16 30.91 -2.34
N CYS A 390 -4.90 29.81 -2.52
CA CYS A 390 -5.81 29.63 -3.65
C CYS A 390 -6.92 30.68 -3.66
N ASP A 391 -7.54 30.98 -2.51
CA ASP A 391 -8.61 31.97 -2.40
C ASP A 391 -8.13 33.40 -2.73
N GLU A 392 -6.95 33.80 -2.24
CA GLU A 392 -6.33 35.09 -2.56
C GLU A 392 -6.01 35.21 -4.05
N LYS A 393 -5.41 34.17 -4.66
CA LYS A 393 -5.16 34.16 -6.11
C LYS A 393 -6.42 34.10 -6.95
N LYS A 394 -7.50 33.51 -6.44
CA LYS A 394 -8.80 33.51 -7.10
C LYS A 394 -9.36 34.93 -7.16
N LYS A 395 -9.26 35.72 -6.07
CA LYS A 395 -9.72 37.12 -6.02
C LYS A 395 -9.03 38.00 -7.07
N THR A 396 -7.74 37.76 -7.34
CA THR A 396 -6.97 38.48 -8.36
C THR A 396 -7.03 37.84 -9.76
N LYS A 397 -7.74 36.72 -9.91
CA LYS A 397 -7.80 35.84 -11.10
C LYS A 397 -6.46 35.21 -11.51
N GLU A 398 -5.39 35.40 -10.74
CA GLU A 398 -4.10 34.77 -10.99
C GLU A 398 -4.14 33.25 -10.85
N LEU A 399 -5.09 32.72 -10.07
CA LEU A 399 -5.26 31.27 -9.90
C LEU A 399 -5.43 30.55 -11.24
N PHE A 400 -6.07 31.20 -12.22
CA PHE A 400 -6.33 30.59 -13.53
C PHE A 400 -5.12 30.64 -14.49
N ASN A 401 -3.99 31.20 -14.03
CA ASN A 401 -2.69 31.06 -14.68
C ASN A 401 -1.87 29.90 -14.07
N GLU A 402 -2.30 29.37 -12.93
CA GLU A 402 -1.70 28.20 -12.29
C GLU A 402 -2.10 26.90 -13.00
N THR A 403 -1.43 25.82 -12.63
CA THR A 403 -1.65 24.48 -13.20
C THR A 403 -1.84 23.46 -12.09
N GLU A 404 -2.35 22.28 -12.42
CA GLU A 404 -2.48 21.16 -11.50
C GLU A 404 -1.16 20.83 -10.80
N MET A 405 -0.06 20.78 -11.56
CA MET A 405 1.29 20.57 -11.03
C MET A 405 1.74 21.71 -10.10
N SER A 406 1.41 22.97 -10.40
CA SER A 406 1.80 24.09 -9.52
C SER A 406 1.03 24.07 -8.21
N LEU A 407 -0.26 23.70 -8.22
CA LEU A 407 -1.05 23.51 -6.98
C LEU A 407 -0.57 22.31 -6.17
N LYS A 408 -0.25 21.18 -6.82
CA LYS A 408 0.39 20.01 -6.19
C LYS A 408 1.66 20.42 -5.44
N ASN A 409 2.59 21.06 -6.14
CA ASN A 409 3.86 21.50 -5.55
C ASN A 409 3.64 22.52 -4.42
N LYS A 410 2.57 23.33 -4.50
CA LYS A 410 2.28 24.35 -3.49
C LYS A 410 1.78 23.76 -2.18
N VAL A 411 0.92 22.73 -2.21
CA VAL A 411 0.50 22.06 -0.97
C VAL A 411 1.66 21.27 -0.36
N ASP A 412 2.46 20.58 -1.18
CA ASP A 412 3.64 19.83 -0.72
C ASP A 412 4.66 20.77 -0.06
N TYR A 413 4.83 21.97 -0.63
CA TYR A 413 5.64 23.03 -0.03
C TYR A 413 5.12 23.44 1.35
N PHE A 414 3.82 23.74 1.49
CA PHE A 414 3.27 24.14 2.79
C PHE A 414 3.39 23.04 3.86
N ARG A 415 3.32 21.75 3.46
CA ARG A 415 3.63 20.63 4.38
C ARG A 415 5.09 20.59 4.77
N SER A 416 5.99 20.87 3.81
CA SER A 416 7.44 20.89 4.06
C SER A 416 7.90 21.95 5.08
N THR A 417 7.10 22.99 5.31
CA THR A 417 7.42 24.00 6.34
C THR A 417 7.07 23.54 7.76
N LYS A 418 6.33 22.44 7.91
CA LYS A 418 5.82 21.97 9.20
C LYS A 418 6.90 21.20 9.97
N PRO A 419 6.95 21.34 11.30
CA PRO A 419 7.88 20.58 12.13
C PRO A 419 7.77 19.07 11.93
N ASN A 420 8.91 18.38 11.97
CA ASN A 420 9.00 16.91 11.87
C ASN A 420 8.43 16.30 10.57
N TYR A 421 8.16 17.10 9.54
CA TYR A 421 7.83 16.62 8.20
C TYR A 421 9.05 15.96 7.53
N ILE A 422 8.80 14.93 6.73
CA ILE A 422 9.84 14.13 6.04
C ILE A 422 9.61 14.13 4.53
N SER A 423 8.41 13.77 4.07
CA SER A 423 8.03 13.66 2.66
C SER A 423 6.52 13.68 2.50
N PRO A 424 5.96 13.77 1.28
CA PRO A 424 4.58 13.37 1.04
C PRO A 424 4.38 11.88 1.39
N SER A 425 3.16 11.49 1.77
CA SER A 425 2.81 10.09 2.07
C SER A 425 2.41 9.27 0.84
N PHE A 426 2.15 9.94 -0.28
CA PHE A 426 1.91 9.40 -1.62
C PHE A 426 2.05 10.53 -2.65
N ALA A 427 1.92 10.22 -3.94
CA ALA A 427 1.91 11.23 -4.99
C ALA A 427 0.62 12.07 -4.92
N THR A 428 0.74 13.33 -4.50
CA THR A 428 -0.39 14.27 -4.42
C THR A 428 -1.18 14.31 -5.73
N ILE A 429 -2.48 14.03 -5.65
CA ILE A 429 -3.46 14.15 -6.74
C ILE A 429 -4.01 15.58 -6.71
N SER A 430 -3.75 16.33 -7.77
CA SER A 430 -4.24 17.70 -7.97
C SER A 430 -4.98 17.75 -9.29
N ALA A 431 -6.31 17.75 -9.24
CA ALA A 431 -7.15 17.48 -10.41
C ALA A 431 -8.23 18.56 -10.61
N SER A 432 -8.22 19.22 -11.77
CA SER A 432 -9.21 20.24 -12.14
C SER A 432 -10.23 19.69 -13.15
N GLY A 433 -11.51 19.98 -12.92
CA GLY A 433 -12.61 19.65 -13.84
C GLY A 433 -12.64 18.14 -14.18
N PRO A 434 -12.62 17.75 -15.47
CA PRO A 434 -12.70 16.35 -15.89
C PRO A 434 -11.61 15.43 -15.33
N ASN A 435 -10.42 15.96 -15.01
CA ASN A 435 -9.34 15.16 -14.43
C ASN A 435 -9.72 14.64 -13.03
N ALA A 436 -10.59 15.34 -12.31
CA ALA A 436 -11.07 14.88 -11.00
C ALA A 436 -11.93 13.61 -11.09
N ALA A 437 -12.39 13.22 -12.29
CA ALA A 437 -13.10 11.95 -12.50
C ALA A 437 -12.15 10.74 -12.62
N VAL A 438 -10.84 10.95 -12.71
CA VAL A 438 -9.83 9.88 -12.75
C VAL A 438 -9.34 9.65 -11.32
N ILE A 439 -9.68 8.49 -10.74
CA ILE A 439 -9.57 8.25 -9.28
C ILE A 439 -8.14 8.38 -8.79
N HIS A 440 -7.19 7.75 -9.49
CA HIS A 440 -5.74 7.85 -9.26
C HIS A 440 -5.07 8.74 -10.31
N TYR A 441 -5.64 9.92 -10.56
CA TYR A 441 -5.03 10.87 -11.49
C TYR A 441 -3.65 11.31 -10.99
N GLU A 442 -2.61 11.01 -11.77
CA GLU A 442 -1.28 11.54 -11.53
C GLU A 442 -0.94 12.60 -12.60
N VAL A 443 -0.72 13.84 -12.14
CA VAL A 443 -0.31 14.91 -13.03
C VAL A 443 1.15 14.74 -13.45
N THR A 444 1.39 14.78 -14.75
CA THR A 444 2.72 14.68 -15.39
C THR A 444 2.99 15.94 -16.22
N GLU A 445 4.22 16.12 -16.71
CA GLU A 445 4.53 17.26 -17.59
C GLU A 445 3.63 17.32 -18.85
N SER A 446 3.24 16.15 -19.38
CA SER A 446 2.40 16.07 -20.58
C SER A 446 0.90 16.19 -20.30
N THR A 447 0.46 15.87 -19.09
CA THR A 447 -0.96 15.91 -18.69
C THR A 447 -1.34 17.16 -17.89
N ASN A 448 -0.34 17.97 -17.47
CA ASN A 448 -0.52 19.14 -16.64
C ASN A 448 -1.51 20.16 -17.22
N ALA A 449 -2.72 20.22 -16.64
CA ALA A 449 -3.75 21.14 -17.08
C ALA A 449 -3.71 22.47 -16.32
N LYS A 450 -4.19 23.54 -16.95
CA LYS A 450 -4.44 24.82 -16.28
C LYS A 450 -5.61 24.68 -15.30
N ILE A 451 -5.55 25.41 -14.19
CA ILE A 451 -6.68 25.49 -13.26
C ILE A 451 -7.83 26.26 -13.92
N THR A 452 -9.04 25.70 -13.83
CA THR A 452 -10.25 26.28 -14.41
C THR A 452 -11.26 26.66 -13.31
N PRO A 453 -12.23 27.56 -13.59
CA PRO A 453 -13.29 27.90 -12.65
C PRO A 453 -14.34 26.77 -12.54
N SER A 454 -13.91 25.58 -12.13
CA SER A 454 -14.69 24.35 -12.01
C SER A 454 -14.39 23.63 -10.70
N ILE A 455 -14.83 22.38 -10.56
CA ILE A 455 -14.39 21.46 -9.50
C ILE A 455 -12.86 21.36 -9.46
N PHE A 456 -12.33 21.33 -8.24
CA PHE A 456 -10.93 21.00 -7.97
C PHE A 456 -10.89 19.98 -6.85
N LEU A 457 -10.28 18.82 -7.11
CA LEU A 457 -10.05 17.76 -6.15
C LEU A 457 -8.57 17.75 -5.80
N LEU A 458 -8.29 17.85 -4.51
CA LEU A 458 -6.96 17.67 -3.95
C LEU A 458 -6.98 16.49 -3.01
N ASP A 459 -6.20 15.46 -3.33
CA ASP A 459 -5.92 14.34 -2.45
C ASP A 459 -4.42 14.28 -2.18
N SER A 460 -4.05 14.37 -0.91
CA SER A 460 -2.66 14.58 -0.52
C SER A 460 -2.43 14.31 0.97
N GLY A 461 -1.22 13.91 1.32
CA GLY A 461 -0.83 13.71 2.70
C GLY A 461 0.68 13.84 2.93
N GLY A 462 1.11 13.66 4.17
CA GLY A 462 2.48 13.84 4.60
C GLY A 462 2.95 12.73 5.54
N GLN A 463 4.25 12.45 5.47
CA GLN A 463 4.98 11.66 6.44
C GLN A 463 5.61 12.60 7.46
N TYR A 464 5.18 12.46 8.71
CA TYR A 464 5.73 13.16 9.86
C TYR A 464 6.32 12.14 10.82
N LEU A 465 7.33 12.51 11.62
CA LEU A 465 7.76 11.64 12.73
C LEU A 465 6.59 11.28 13.67
N HIS A 466 5.59 12.17 13.72
CA HIS A 466 4.33 12.01 14.46
C HIS A 466 3.35 11.01 13.83
N GLY A 467 3.42 10.73 12.53
CA GLY A 467 2.48 9.84 11.86
C GLY A 467 2.37 10.09 10.36
N THR A 468 1.52 9.30 9.71
CA THR A 468 1.19 9.43 8.29
C THR A 468 -0.19 10.05 8.18
N THR A 469 -0.35 11.04 7.29
CA THR A 469 -1.64 11.70 7.01
C THR A 469 -2.13 11.34 5.61
N ASP A 470 -3.45 11.35 5.47
CA ASP A 470 -4.17 11.18 4.22
C ASP A 470 -5.47 12.00 4.25
N VAL A 471 -5.70 12.79 3.20
CA VAL A 471 -6.81 13.73 3.17
C VAL A 471 -7.11 14.24 1.76
N THR A 472 -8.29 13.84 1.29
CA THR A 472 -8.96 14.46 0.15
C THR A 472 -9.92 15.59 0.53
N ARG A 473 -9.82 16.73 -0.17
CA ARG A 473 -10.83 17.79 -0.22
C ARG A 473 -11.19 18.14 -1.65
N THR A 474 -12.50 18.17 -1.93
CA THR A 474 -13.04 18.71 -3.18
C THR A 474 -13.62 20.10 -2.95
N THR A 475 -13.20 21.08 -3.75
CA THR A 475 -13.71 22.47 -3.78
C THR A 475 -14.16 22.86 -5.19
N HIS A 476 -14.58 24.10 -5.36
CA HIS A 476 -14.98 24.67 -6.64
C HIS A 476 -14.42 26.10 -6.80
N PHE A 477 -13.69 26.37 -7.88
CA PHE A 477 -13.08 27.68 -8.12
C PHE A 477 -13.97 28.65 -8.91
N GLY A 478 -15.05 28.20 -9.54
CA GLY A 478 -16.10 29.04 -10.14
C GLY A 478 -17.42 29.02 -9.36
N GLU A 479 -18.53 29.03 -10.09
CA GLU A 479 -19.90 28.83 -9.56
C GLU A 479 -20.38 27.38 -9.75
N PRO A 480 -20.67 26.63 -8.67
CA PRO A 480 -21.06 25.23 -8.81
C PRO A 480 -22.47 25.04 -9.38
N THR A 481 -22.61 24.09 -10.29
CA THR A 481 -23.88 23.63 -10.86
C THR A 481 -24.72 22.86 -9.84
N ALA A 482 -26.02 22.67 -10.14
CA ALA A 482 -26.89 21.85 -9.32
C ALA A 482 -26.46 20.37 -9.28
N GLU A 483 -25.92 19.84 -10.39
CA GLU A 483 -25.40 18.46 -10.46
C GLU A 483 -24.19 18.28 -9.53
N GLU A 484 -23.22 19.21 -9.56
CA GLU A 484 -22.04 19.18 -8.70
C GLU A 484 -22.41 19.29 -7.21
N LYS A 485 -23.33 20.21 -6.84
CA LYS A 485 -23.80 20.34 -5.46
C LYS A 485 -24.49 19.08 -4.95
N LYS A 486 -25.36 18.51 -5.78
CA LYS A 486 -26.08 17.27 -5.45
C LYS A 486 -25.10 16.12 -5.24
N ILE A 487 -24.19 15.88 -6.17
CA ILE A 487 -23.19 14.80 -6.07
C ILE A 487 -22.30 15.00 -4.85
N TYR A 488 -21.75 16.20 -4.65
CA TYR A 488 -20.92 16.49 -3.48
C TYR A 488 -21.65 16.22 -2.17
N THR A 489 -22.92 16.63 -2.10
CA THR A 489 -23.71 16.46 -0.88
C THR A 489 -24.10 15.01 -0.64
N LEU A 490 -24.36 14.20 -1.69
CA LEU A 490 -24.58 12.77 -1.53
C LEU A 490 -23.34 12.04 -0.98
N VAL A 491 -22.17 12.37 -1.51
CA VAL A 491 -20.88 11.85 -1.00
C VAL A 491 -20.66 12.30 0.44
N LEU A 492 -20.89 13.59 0.74
CA LEU A 492 -20.75 14.14 2.09
C LEU A 492 -21.67 13.44 3.08
N LYS A 493 -22.92 13.13 2.72
CA LYS A 493 -23.85 12.41 3.61
C LYS A 493 -23.32 11.03 3.99
N GLY A 494 -22.75 10.29 3.04
CA GLY A 494 -22.07 9.02 3.32
C GLY A 494 -20.90 9.21 4.30
N HIS A 495 -20.05 10.20 4.02
CA HIS A 495 -18.90 10.55 4.85
C HIS A 495 -19.30 10.93 6.29
N LEU A 496 -20.28 11.84 6.46
CA LEU A 496 -20.81 12.29 7.75
C LEU A 496 -21.41 11.12 8.54
N HIS A 497 -22.17 10.25 7.86
CA HIS A 497 -22.78 9.08 8.50
C HIS A 497 -21.71 8.14 9.06
N LEU A 498 -20.69 7.81 8.27
CA LEU A 498 -19.60 6.96 8.73
C LEU A 498 -18.77 7.62 9.85
N ARG A 499 -18.63 8.95 9.86
CA ARG A 499 -17.91 9.70 10.91
C ARG A 499 -18.53 9.55 12.31
N LYS A 500 -19.86 9.49 12.38
CA LYS A 500 -20.63 9.51 13.65
C LYS A 500 -21.42 8.22 13.92
N VAL A 501 -21.22 7.17 13.10
CA VAL A 501 -21.92 5.89 13.26
C VAL A 501 -21.60 5.28 14.62
N ILE A 502 -22.64 4.74 15.28
CA ILE A 502 -22.50 3.93 16.50
C ILE A 502 -22.79 2.49 16.09
N PHE A 503 -21.86 1.59 16.37
CA PHE A 503 -21.95 0.18 15.97
C PHE A 503 -21.53 -0.74 17.11
N ALA A 504 -22.14 -1.92 17.23
CA ALA A 504 -21.71 -2.90 18.22
C ALA A 504 -20.33 -3.46 17.86
N SER A 505 -19.52 -3.84 18.85
CA SER A 505 -18.13 -4.29 18.65
C SER A 505 -17.97 -5.50 17.72
N TYR A 506 -19.02 -6.31 17.52
CA TYR A 506 -19.03 -7.44 16.58
C TYR A 506 -19.40 -7.07 15.14
N THR A 507 -19.74 -5.80 14.87
CA THR A 507 -20.16 -5.35 13.53
C THR A 507 -19.02 -5.49 12.54
N ASN A 508 -19.26 -6.17 11.43
CA ASN A 508 -18.28 -6.31 10.36
C ASN A 508 -18.08 -4.97 9.62
N SER A 509 -16.84 -4.60 9.30
CA SER A 509 -16.53 -3.35 8.60
C SER A 509 -17.15 -3.24 7.20
N MET A 510 -17.56 -4.33 6.55
CA MET A 510 -18.36 -4.29 5.31
C MET A 510 -19.70 -3.57 5.48
N ALA A 511 -20.31 -3.64 6.67
CA ALA A 511 -21.54 -2.90 6.95
C ALA A 511 -21.28 -1.40 7.01
N LEU A 512 -20.08 -1.00 7.44
CA LEU A 512 -19.65 0.40 7.49
C LEU A 512 -19.35 0.95 6.08
N ASP A 513 -18.85 0.12 5.17
CA ASP A 513 -18.72 0.46 3.75
C ASP A 513 -20.10 0.73 3.12
N PHE A 514 -21.07 -0.15 3.38
CA PHE A 514 -22.43 0.00 2.83
C PHE A 514 -23.11 1.32 3.22
N ILE A 515 -23.00 1.76 4.48
CA ILE A 515 -23.65 3.01 4.94
C ILE A 515 -23.04 4.26 4.32
N ALA A 516 -21.77 4.23 3.92
CA ALA A 516 -21.13 5.32 3.20
C ALA A 516 -21.64 5.41 1.75
N ARG A 517 -21.97 4.26 1.14
CA ARG A 517 -22.54 4.16 -0.22
C ARG A 517 -24.04 4.41 -0.29
N GLU A 518 -24.77 4.20 0.80
CA GLU A 518 -26.23 4.13 0.82
C GLU A 518 -26.91 5.33 0.11
N ASN A 519 -26.40 6.56 0.32
CA ASN A 519 -26.95 7.76 -0.31
C ASN A 519 -26.73 7.78 -1.83
N LEU A 520 -25.60 7.26 -2.32
CA LEU A 520 -25.35 7.10 -3.75
C LEU A 520 -26.21 5.96 -4.35
N PHE A 521 -26.33 4.83 -3.64
CA PHE A 521 -27.14 3.69 -4.08
C PHE A 521 -28.62 4.04 -4.26
N LYS A 522 -29.19 4.92 -3.43
CA LYS A 522 -30.56 5.43 -3.60
C LYS A 522 -30.77 6.17 -4.93
N HIS A 523 -29.69 6.58 -5.58
CA HIS A 523 -29.67 7.21 -6.91
C HIS A 523 -29.07 6.33 -8.00
N PHE A 524 -28.85 5.03 -7.71
CA PHE A 524 -28.20 4.07 -8.62
C PHE A 524 -26.76 4.48 -9.00
N LEU A 525 -26.07 5.15 -8.08
CA LEU A 525 -24.68 5.58 -8.20
C LEU A 525 -23.79 4.76 -7.26
N ASP A 526 -22.50 4.62 -7.59
CA ASP A 526 -21.49 3.94 -6.78
C ASP A 526 -20.09 4.50 -7.06
N TYR A 527 -19.09 4.08 -6.29
CA TYR A 527 -17.66 4.34 -6.53
C TYR A 527 -16.83 3.05 -6.54
N ASN A 528 -15.86 2.97 -7.44
CA ASN A 528 -15.12 1.74 -7.76
C ASN A 528 -13.91 1.44 -6.85
N HIS A 529 -13.82 2.06 -5.67
CA HIS A 529 -12.78 1.80 -4.66
C HIS A 529 -13.41 1.45 -3.30
N GLY A 530 -12.61 1.05 -2.32
CA GLY A 530 -13.04 0.87 -0.93
C GLY A 530 -13.44 2.19 -0.28
N THR A 531 -14.20 2.14 0.82
CA THR A 531 -14.57 3.35 1.58
C THR A 531 -13.46 3.82 2.52
N GLY A 532 -12.55 2.93 2.90
CA GLY A 532 -11.33 3.30 3.60
C GLY A 532 -10.38 2.15 3.85
N HIS A 533 -9.14 2.49 4.18
CA HIS A 533 -8.03 1.57 4.50
C HIS A 533 -7.44 1.91 5.87
N GLY A 534 -6.69 0.98 6.45
CA GLY A 534 -5.86 1.29 7.62
C GLY A 534 -4.73 2.25 7.26
N VAL A 535 -4.21 3.00 8.23
CA VAL A 535 -3.06 3.90 8.03
C VAL A 535 -1.99 3.64 9.09
N GLY A 536 -0.73 3.51 8.64
CA GLY A 536 0.41 3.26 9.51
C GLY A 536 0.92 4.50 10.23
N LEU A 537 1.65 4.31 11.33
CA LEU A 537 2.30 5.42 12.03
C LEU A 537 3.69 5.70 11.46
N PHE A 538 3.78 6.71 10.58
CA PHE A 538 5.02 7.05 9.89
C PHE A 538 5.55 5.82 9.13
N LEU A 539 4.66 5.17 8.37
CA LEU A 539 4.89 3.94 7.60
C LEU A 539 4.18 4.07 6.24
N ASN A 540 3.53 3.03 5.74
CA ASN A 540 2.68 3.11 4.56
C ASN A 540 1.39 3.88 4.85
N VAL A 541 0.94 4.69 3.88
CA VAL A 541 -0.37 5.34 3.92
C VAL A 541 -1.50 4.30 3.85
N HIS A 542 -1.33 3.26 3.04
CA HIS A 542 -2.21 2.10 3.01
C HIS A 542 -1.63 0.97 3.88
N GLU A 543 -2.26 0.70 5.01
CA GLU A 543 -1.83 -0.31 5.98
C GLU A 543 -2.85 -1.45 6.11
N GLY A 544 -2.38 -2.69 6.01
CA GLY A 544 -3.18 -3.89 6.26
C GLY A 544 -3.53 -4.11 7.74
N GLY A 545 -4.46 -5.03 7.99
CA GLY A 545 -4.91 -5.41 9.34
C GLY A 545 -6.31 -4.92 9.66
N CYS A 546 -6.74 -3.82 9.04
CA CYS A 546 -8.14 -3.37 9.04
C CYS A 546 -8.45 -2.57 7.75
N SER A 547 -9.71 -2.54 7.34
CA SER A 547 -10.20 -1.74 6.21
C SER A 547 -11.73 -1.63 6.27
N ILE A 548 -12.28 -0.70 5.49
CA ILE A 548 -13.71 -0.51 5.25
C ILE A 548 -13.95 -0.65 3.74
N GLY A 549 -14.33 -1.84 3.29
CA GLY A 549 -14.50 -2.11 1.86
C GLY A 549 -15.58 -3.15 1.56
N PRO A 550 -15.96 -3.31 0.27
CA PRO A 550 -17.11 -4.13 -0.11
C PRO A 550 -16.82 -5.63 -0.20
N THR A 551 -15.55 -6.05 -0.31
CA THR A 551 -15.18 -7.45 -0.63
C THR A 551 -14.71 -8.26 0.57
N ALA A 552 -14.20 -7.61 1.61
CA ALA A 552 -13.69 -8.24 2.80
C ALA A 552 -13.76 -7.25 3.96
N GLY A 553 -14.12 -7.74 5.14
CA GLY A 553 -14.14 -6.94 6.35
C GLY A 553 -14.07 -7.81 7.60
N THR A 554 -13.62 -7.19 8.68
CA THR A 554 -13.52 -7.78 10.01
C THR A 554 -14.12 -6.81 11.03
N PRO A 555 -14.54 -7.28 12.21
CA PRO A 555 -14.87 -6.38 13.30
C PRO A 555 -13.69 -5.46 13.62
N LEU A 556 -13.97 -4.17 13.78
CA LEU A 556 -12.96 -3.17 14.12
C LEU A 556 -12.70 -3.15 15.63
N GLN A 557 -11.48 -2.80 16.02
CA GLN A 557 -11.06 -2.66 17.41
C GLN A 557 -10.80 -1.19 17.75
N PRO A 558 -11.01 -0.75 19.01
CA PRO A 558 -10.59 0.57 19.45
C PRO A 558 -9.13 0.86 19.08
N TYR A 559 -8.82 2.10 18.74
CA TYR A 559 -7.50 2.58 18.32
C TYR A 559 -7.01 2.06 16.97
N MET A 560 -7.84 1.33 16.20
CA MET A 560 -7.61 1.20 14.76
C MET A 560 -7.83 2.55 14.09
N VAL A 561 -6.89 2.94 13.21
CA VAL A 561 -6.91 4.20 12.45
C VAL A 561 -7.23 3.87 11.00
N LEU A 562 -8.28 4.48 10.46
CA LEU A 562 -8.77 4.23 9.10
C LEU A 562 -9.10 5.53 8.37
N SER A 563 -8.96 5.54 7.05
CA SER A 563 -9.58 6.56 6.19
C SER A 563 -11.11 6.38 6.11
N ASN A 564 -11.80 7.44 5.71
CA ASN A 564 -13.23 7.53 5.42
C ASN A 564 -13.39 8.45 4.21
N GLU A 565 -13.39 7.86 3.03
CA GLU A 565 -13.14 8.52 1.76
C GLU A 565 -14.17 8.18 0.67
N PRO A 566 -15.49 8.22 0.92
CA PRO A 566 -16.45 8.00 -0.16
C PRO A 566 -16.25 9.00 -1.30
N GLY A 567 -16.59 8.58 -2.51
CA GLY A 567 -16.45 9.40 -3.70
C GLY A 567 -17.52 9.13 -4.75
N TYR A 568 -17.47 9.89 -5.83
CA TYR A 568 -18.22 9.64 -7.06
C TYR A 568 -17.53 10.34 -8.22
N TYR A 569 -17.43 9.65 -9.36
CA TYR A 569 -16.62 10.09 -10.48
C TYR A 569 -17.45 10.03 -11.76
N LEU A 570 -17.74 11.20 -12.33
CA LEU A 570 -18.52 11.32 -13.55
C LEU A 570 -17.57 11.57 -14.72
N GLU A 571 -17.34 10.51 -15.49
CA GLU A 571 -16.37 10.49 -16.59
C GLU A 571 -16.53 11.71 -17.51
N ASN A 572 -15.40 12.31 -17.89
CA ASN A 572 -15.32 13.48 -18.77
C ASN A 572 -16.01 14.76 -18.25
N LYS A 573 -16.49 14.78 -17.00
CA LYS A 573 -17.10 15.96 -16.36
C LYS A 573 -16.34 16.41 -15.10
N PHE A 574 -16.46 15.67 -14.01
CA PHE A 574 -15.84 15.96 -12.71
C PHE A 574 -15.90 14.75 -11.79
N GLY A 575 -15.14 14.78 -10.70
CA GLY A 575 -15.28 13.82 -9.61
C GLY A 575 -15.23 14.52 -8.26
N VAL A 576 -15.76 13.83 -7.24
CA VAL A 576 -15.77 14.28 -5.85
C VAL A 576 -15.27 13.12 -5.00
N ARG A 577 -14.33 13.42 -4.11
CA ARG A 577 -13.98 12.58 -2.96
C ARG A 577 -13.84 13.46 -1.72
N ILE A 578 -14.30 12.96 -0.59
CA ILE A 578 -14.24 13.66 0.70
C ILE A 578 -13.69 12.68 1.72
N GLU A 579 -12.52 13.00 2.25
CA GLU A 579 -11.78 12.05 3.05
C GLU A 579 -11.28 12.61 4.37
N ASN A 580 -11.48 11.84 5.43
CA ASN A 580 -10.83 12.04 6.72
C ASN A 580 -10.15 10.74 7.14
N MET A 581 -9.03 10.87 7.84
CA MET A 581 -8.61 9.85 8.78
C MET A 581 -9.34 10.01 10.11
N GLN A 582 -9.69 8.87 10.70
CA GLN A 582 -10.39 8.75 11.97
C GLN A 582 -9.94 7.48 12.70
N PHE A 583 -10.18 7.40 14.01
CA PHE A 583 -9.85 6.21 14.79
C PHE A 583 -11.03 5.71 15.60
N VAL A 584 -11.08 4.40 15.83
CA VAL A 584 -12.16 3.74 16.53
C VAL A 584 -12.07 4.05 18.03
N ILE A 585 -13.18 4.43 18.65
CA ILE A 585 -13.31 4.68 20.09
C ILE A 585 -14.37 3.79 20.71
N SER A 586 -14.20 3.45 22.00
CA SER A 586 -15.29 2.90 22.79
C SER A 586 -16.30 4.00 23.11
N LYS A 587 -17.52 3.89 22.57
CA LYS A 587 -18.56 4.92 22.72
C LYS A 587 -19.41 4.70 23.96
N LYS A 588 -19.83 3.46 24.19
CA LYS A 588 -20.65 3.08 25.35
C LYS A 588 -20.58 1.58 25.59
N LYS A 589 -20.42 1.18 26.84
CA LYS A 589 -20.60 -0.21 27.27
C LYS A 589 -21.91 -0.38 28.02
N THR A 590 -22.68 -1.39 27.65
CA THR A 590 -23.87 -1.88 28.36
C THR A 590 -23.57 -3.25 28.94
N ASP A 591 -24.49 -3.83 29.71
CA ASP A 591 -24.29 -5.15 30.34
C ASP A 591 -23.96 -6.26 29.33
N ASN A 592 -24.55 -6.19 28.12
CA ASN A 592 -24.46 -7.26 27.12
C ASN A 592 -23.66 -6.89 25.87
N THR A 593 -23.32 -5.62 25.67
CA THR A 593 -22.73 -5.15 24.40
C THR A 593 -21.89 -3.91 24.61
N GLU A 594 -20.72 -3.90 23.98
CA GLU A 594 -19.90 -2.71 23.80
C GLU A 594 -20.17 -2.10 22.42
N PHE A 595 -20.38 -0.78 22.41
CA PHE A 595 -20.63 0.00 21.21
C PHE A 595 -19.44 0.90 20.94
N TYR A 596 -18.99 0.88 19.70
CA TYR A 596 -17.92 1.70 19.15
C TYR A 596 -18.47 2.83 18.29
N SER A 597 -17.61 3.81 18.03
CA SER A 597 -17.81 4.96 17.15
C SER A 597 -16.44 5.37 16.61
N PHE A 598 -16.38 6.43 15.81
CA PHE A 598 -15.12 7.06 15.40
C PHE A 598 -14.91 8.40 16.11
N GLU A 599 -13.64 8.81 16.19
CA GLU A 599 -13.18 10.16 16.52
C GLU A 599 -12.26 10.67 15.41
N ASP A 600 -12.41 11.94 15.07
CA ASP A 600 -11.72 12.59 13.94
C ASP A 600 -10.21 12.77 14.22
N LEU A 601 -9.37 12.45 13.23
CA LEU A 601 -7.98 12.90 13.20
C LEU A 601 -7.83 14.11 12.27
N THR A 602 -8.36 14.04 11.05
CA THR A 602 -8.31 15.13 10.06
C THR A 602 -9.08 16.36 10.54
N LEU A 603 -8.50 17.56 10.37
CA LEU A 603 -9.05 18.82 10.86
C LEU A 603 -9.12 19.91 9.76
N TYR A 604 -9.88 19.65 8.70
CA TYR A 604 -10.10 20.65 7.64
C TYR A 604 -11.58 20.73 7.24
N PRO A 605 -12.18 21.93 7.09
CA PRO A 605 -13.62 22.05 6.86
C PRO A 605 -14.05 21.52 5.49
N TYR A 606 -15.37 21.38 5.34
CA TYR A 606 -16.03 20.99 4.09
C TYR A 606 -16.39 22.24 3.27
N GLU A 607 -16.60 22.08 1.96
CA GLU A 607 -16.86 23.19 1.04
C GLU A 607 -18.33 23.62 1.06
N LYS A 608 -18.61 24.76 1.69
CA LYS A 608 -19.96 25.32 1.83
C LYS A 608 -20.62 25.64 0.48
N LYS A 609 -19.85 26.06 -0.54
CA LYS A 609 -20.39 26.36 -1.88
C LYS A 609 -21.01 25.13 -2.57
N LEU A 610 -20.54 23.93 -2.21
CA LEU A 610 -20.98 22.67 -2.80
C LEU A 610 -22.14 21.99 -2.04
N LEU A 611 -22.66 22.61 -0.98
CA LEU A 611 -23.77 22.06 -0.22
C LEU A 611 -25.11 22.27 -0.94
N ASP A 612 -25.85 21.17 -1.11
CA ASP A 612 -27.25 21.16 -1.52
C ASP A 612 -28.13 21.05 -0.27
N PHE A 613 -28.60 22.21 0.19
CA PHE A 613 -29.46 22.32 1.38
C PHE A 613 -30.83 21.64 1.23
N SER A 614 -31.24 21.27 0.01
CA SER A 614 -32.51 20.56 -0.19
C SER A 614 -32.48 19.10 0.27
N ILE A 615 -31.29 18.50 0.37
CA ILE A 615 -31.09 17.09 0.75
C ILE A 615 -30.30 16.91 2.06
N LEU A 616 -29.79 18.00 2.63
CA LEU A 616 -29.20 18.00 3.98
C LEU A 616 -30.32 18.01 5.03
N THR A 617 -30.19 17.11 6.02
CA THR A 617 -31.05 17.13 7.20
C THR A 617 -30.52 18.13 8.23
N THR A 618 -31.37 18.54 9.17
CA THR A 618 -30.94 19.34 10.32
C THR A 618 -29.81 18.65 11.11
N LYS A 619 -29.81 17.31 11.17
CA LYS A 619 -28.73 16.54 11.81
C LYS A 619 -27.42 16.71 11.04
N ASP A 620 -27.44 16.58 9.72
CA ASP A 620 -26.25 16.76 8.89
C ASP A 620 -25.63 18.15 9.10
N ILE A 621 -26.46 19.21 9.13
CA ILE A 621 -26.00 20.58 9.37
C ILE A 621 -25.37 20.73 10.77
N ARG A 622 -25.96 20.12 11.80
CA ARG A 622 -25.38 20.10 13.16
C ARG A 622 -24.04 19.39 13.19
N ASP A 623 -23.92 18.24 12.53
CA ASP A 623 -22.69 17.45 12.49
C ASP A 623 -21.56 18.15 11.70
N ILE A 624 -21.93 18.97 10.69
CA ILE A 624 -21.00 19.87 9.98
C ILE A 624 -20.54 21.01 10.91
N ASN A 625 -21.48 21.71 11.57
CA ASN A 625 -21.17 22.83 12.46
C ASN A 625 -20.31 22.41 13.66
N GLU A 626 -20.60 21.25 14.28
CA GLU A 626 -19.81 20.70 15.38
C GLU A 626 -18.35 20.45 14.95
N TYR A 627 -18.17 19.88 13.76
CA TYR A 627 -16.85 19.61 13.19
C TYR A 627 -16.09 20.90 12.87
N HIS A 628 -16.75 21.87 12.23
CA HIS A 628 -16.14 23.17 11.90
C HIS A 628 -15.76 23.96 13.16
N ASP A 629 -16.57 23.90 14.22
CA ASP A 629 -16.27 24.52 15.51
C ASP A 629 -15.08 23.83 16.20
N THR A 630 -14.98 22.50 16.09
CA THR A 630 -13.82 21.74 16.60
C THR A 630 -12.53 22.16 15.89
N ILE A 631 -12.56 22.27 14.56
CA ILE A 631 -11.42 22.76 13.77
C ILE A 631 -11.02 24.16 14.23
N ARG A 632 -11.99 25.08 14.33
CA ARG A 632 -11.74 26.46 14.77
C ARG A 632 -11.07 26.49 16.15
N LYS A 633 -11.60 25.75 17.12
CA LYS A 633 -11.06 25.70 18.49
C LYS A 633 -9.65 25.11 18.55
N THR A 634 -9.33 24.17 17.67
CA THR A 634 -8.01 23.53 17.63
C THR A 634 -6.97 24.38 16.91
N LEU A 635 -7.30 24.95 15.74
CA LEU A 635 -6.32 25.64 14.90
C LEU A 635 -6.11 27.11 15.31
N LEU A 636 -7.15 27.81 15.75
CA LEU A 636 -7.05 29.25 16.06
C LEU A 636 -5.97 29.59 17.10
N PRO A 637 -5.79 28.83 18.20
CA PRO A 637 -4.69 29.07 19.14
C PRO A 637 -3.31 28.89 18.49
N ARG A 638 -3.14 27.89 17.62
CA ARG A 638 -1.87 27.60 16.93
C ARG A 638 -1.46 28.73 15.97
N LEU A 639 -2.43 29.27 15.24
CA LEU A 639 -2.22 30.43 14.35
C LEU A 639 -1.77 31.67 15.15
N LYS A 640 -2.48 31.98 16.25
CA LYS A 640 -2.20 33.15 17.09
C LYS A 640 -0.83 33.08 17.78
N GLN A 641 -0.30 31.89 18.03
CA GLN A 641 1.02 31.71 18.64
C GLN A 641 2.17 31.94 17.66
N ASN A 642 1.94 31.90 16.34
CA ASN A 642 3.00 32.02 15.32
C ASN A 642 2.64 33.06 14.24
N PRO A 643 2.45 34.34 14.60
CA PRO A 643 2.01 35.39 13.67
C PRO A 643 3.01 35.69 12.54
N SER A 644 4.28 35.27 12.69
CA SER A 644 5.28 35.39 11.62
C SER A 644 5.08 34.38 10.48
N GLU A 645 4.43 33.24 10.75
CA GLU A 645 4.11 32.22 9.74
C GLU A 645 2.66 32.34 9.25
N TYR A 646 1.76 32.84 10.11
CA TYR A 646 0.32 32.91 9.86
C TYR A 646 -0.20 34.34 10.05
N ASP A 647 -0.48 35.03 8.94
CA ASP A 647 -0.98 36.40 8.97
C ASP A 647 -2.46 36.51 9.42
N GLU A 648 -2.91 37.74 9.64
CA GLU A 648 -4.31 38.02 10.02
C GLU A 648 -5.31 37.61 8.91
N GLY A 649 -4.88 37.59 7.65
CA GLY A 649 -5.67 37.13 6.52
C GLY A 649 -6.04 35.65 6.65
N LEU A 650 -5.06 34.82 7.01
CA LEU A 650 -5.26 33.39 7.25
C LEU A 650 -6.16 33.12 8.46
N VAL A 651 -6.03 33.90 9.53
CA VAL A 651 -6.91 33.82 10.70
C VAL A 651 -8.35 34.15 10.32
N LYS A 652 -8.55 35.23 9.56
CA LYS A 652 -9.87 35.61 9.05
C LYS A 652 -10.45 34.53 8.14
N TYR A 653 -9.64 34.00 7.22
CA TYR A 653 -10.04 32.91 6.34
C TYR A 653 -10.52 31.68 7.12
N LEU A 654 -9.79 31.25 8.16
CA LEU A 654 -10.22 30.17 9.05
C LEU A 654 -11.59 30.46 9.68
N MET A 655 -11.79 31.68 10.20
CA MET A 655 -13.06 32.07 10.82
C MET A 655 -14.21 31.97 9.82
N ASP A 656 -14.03 32.50 8.60
CA ASP A 656 -15.05 32.51 7.54
C ASP A 656 -15.44 31.09 7.11
N ILE A 657 -14.46 30.22 6.83
CA ILE A 657 -14.74 28.86 6.36
C ILE A 657 -15.31 27.96 7.46
N THR A 658 -15.11 28.28 8.75
CA THR A 658 -15.66 27.54 9.90
C THR A 658 -16.92 28.15 10.49
N GLU A 659 -17.47 29.21 9.90
CA GLU A 659 -18.68 29.86 10.41
C GLU A 659 -19.89 28.91 10.43
N PRO A 660 -20.67 28.84 11.52
CA PRO A 660 -21.82 27.95 11.57
C PRO A 660 -22.83 28.21 10.46
N ILE A 661 -23.30 27.14 9.84
CA ILE A 661 -24.40 27.15 8.89
C ILE A 661 -25.72 27.32 9.67
N ALA A 662 -26.58 28.22 9.21
CA ALA A 662 -27.89 28.45 9.81
C ALA A 662 -28.79 27.20 9.70
N ILE A 663 -29.51 26.89 10.78
CA ILE A 663 -30.56 25.87 10.81
C ILE A 663 -31.88 26.61 10.76
N ASN A 664 -32.57 26.54 9.61
CA ASN A 664 -33.91 27.09 9.45
C ASN A 664 -34.99 26.11 9.90
#